data_AF-A0A2G5VAX1-F1
#
_entry.id   AF-A0A2G5VAX1-F1
#
_cell.length_a   1.000
_cell.length_b   1.000
_cell.length_c   1.000
_cell.angle_alpha   90.00
_cell.angle_beta   90.00
_cell.angle_gamma   90.00
#
_symmetry.space_group_name_H-M   'P 1'
#
loop_
_entity.id
_entity.type
_entity.pdbx_description
1 polymer ?
#
loop_
_entity_poly.entity_id
_entity_poly.type
_entity_poly.pdbx_seq_one_letter_code
_entity_poly.pdbx_strand_id
1 'polypeptide(L)'
;MATNEEVEQGVRIEQEHTVIIGNNQIIETVTAGTGKVTGRDAATNTDLLIEIREENQQKLDELSNRLKSIEASISKILKSNEDPQKSKAGSKKESIDESIAHSSNTVNVTSKTIKRFQLNHVFEDVANFNENEKYYSEWEEHYNVKWRMSVLHSNDHLLFLVYCDPIAPRDKWSIGTKLEFKVVGGNRKVITRTWDFCYGTHRYFGFKKFQDWKEMKKFYLVDGNLTVEASVTIVETTGLGKEKIRVFDESQKDVSDVILVVRDTKFYVSKMFLASQSSVFKALLLGNFSESKQSEVTLNGIDPDDFHYFLEVLYGESAIDDSNVDDIALLADMYDTPMVLRRCEEFLLKESKETVEVKLEIATQYNLENLREKCRSQIRATVVPKNISESMATNEEVEQGVRIEQEHTVMLDNNQLLETVQKAVAAGNADLSAEIDKGNQQKFDELSHRLQSIEAYISKLSKSNEAENTKKDSKKEPIDESKLTNNNTTNAASKTVKSFQLNHVFKDVANFNENEKYYSEWEEHYNVKWRMSVLHSNDHLLFLVYCDPIAPSDKWSIQTELEFKVVGGNRKVIIRTWDFCYGTHRYFGFKKFQDWKEMKKFYLVDGNLTVEASVTITETTGLGKEKLRKFDESQQDISDCILVVRDTKFYVSKTFLASQSSVFKALLFGNFRESEQSEITLNGIDPDDFHYFLEVLYGESAIDDINVEDVALLADMYDAQTAVRKCEEFLQEKSKKTVEMKMEIATQYNLENLKEWCKSQITTAVVLEKRKVTKKNPLRKLLCF
;
A
#
# COMPACT_ATOMS: atom_id res chain seq x y z
N MET A 1 35.19 5.87 -63.04
CA MET A 1 34.27 4.80 -63.45
C MET A 1 34.65 3.55 -62.67
N ALA A 2 33.65 2.76 -62.23
CA ALA A 2 33.60 1.30 -61.99
C ALA A 2 34.92 0.47 -62.05
N THR A 3 35.16 -0.59 -61.26
CA THR A 3 34.29 -1.35 -60.31
C THR A 3 35.12 -2.33 -59.44
N ASN A 4 34.53 -2.78 -58.33
CA ASN A 4 34.66 -4.05 -57.58
C ASN A 4 35.86 -5.01 -57.80
N GLU A 5 36.43 -5.50 -56.68
CA GLU A 5 36.37 -6.92 -56.27
C GLU A 5 36.71 -7.06 -54.77
N GLU A 6 35.95 -7.87 -54.02
CA GLU A 6 36.18 -8.16 -52.58
C GLU A 6 36.46 -9.67 -52.39
N VAL A 7 37.52 -10.00 -51.64
CA VAL A 7 37.82 -11.36 -51.16
C VAL A 7 38.53 -11.27 -49.80
N GLU A 8 37.99 -11.93 -48.77
CA GLU A 8 38.68 -12.71 -47.71
C GLU A 8 37.62 -13.13 -46.67
N GLN A 9 37.24 -14.41 -46.61
CA GLN A 9 37.82 -15.46 -45.75
C GLN A 9 37.82 -15.12 -44.25
N GLY A 10 36.93 -15.78 -43.50
CA GLY A 10 36.79 -15.60 -42.05
C GLY A 10 37.36 -16.74 -41.21
N VAL A 11 37.64 -16.45 -39.93
CA VAL A 11 37.90 -17.44 -38.89
C VAL A 11 37.12 -17.09 -37.61
N ARG A 12 36.15 -17.95 -37.31
CA ARG A 12 35.72 -18.48 -36.00
C ARG A 12 36.25 -17.78 -34.72
N ILE A 13 35.32 -17.32 -33.89
CA ILE A 13 35.50 -17.17 -32.43
C ILE A 13 34.34 -17.92 -31.74
N GLU A 14 34.64 -18.55 -30.60
CA GLU A 14 33.72 -19.37 -29.83
C GLU A 14 32.77 -18.52 -28.96
N GLN A 15 31.51 -18.95 -28.82
CA GLN A 15 30.57 -18.36 -27.86
C GLN A 15 30.33 -19.36 -26.72
N GLU A 16 30.66 -18.94 -25.50
CA GLU A 16 30.27 -19.68 -24.29
C GLU A 16 28.77 -19.46 -23.98
N HIS A 17 28.14 -20.50 -23.46
CA HIS A 17 26.72 -20.49 -23.11
C HIS A 17 26.49 -19.81 -21.75
N THR A 18 25.54 -18.87 -21.69
CA THR A 18 24.81 -18.57 -20.45
C THR A 18 23.32 -18.49 -20.74
N VAL A 19 22.52 -19.20 -19.95
CA VAL A 19 21.08 -19.36 -20.14
C VAL A 19 20.32 -18.19 -19.52
N ILE A 20 19.45 -17.55 -20.29
CA ILE A 20 18.40 -16.66 -19.77
C ILE A 20 17.06 -17.39 -19.92
N ILE A 21 16.43 -17.76 -18.81
CA ILE A 21 15.04 -18.21 -18.79
C ILE A 21 14.17 -16.96 -18.66
N GLY A 22 13.60 -16.51 -19.78
CA GLY A 22 12.62 -15.44 -19.84
C GLY A 22 11.27 -15.95 -20.30
N ASN A 23 10.39 -16.31 -19.36
CA ASN A 23 8.98 -16.56 -19.69
C ASN A 23 8.26 -15.22 -19.93
N ASN A 24 7.98 -14.89 -21.20
CA ASN A 24 6.79 -14.13 -21.59
C ASN A 24 6.71 -13.96 -23.12
N GLN A 25 5.99 -14.86 -23.78
CA GLN A 25 5.32 -14.58 -25.07
C GLN A 25 4.11 -15.52 -25.22
N ILE A 26 2.90 -14.94 -25.20
CA ILE A 26 1.72 -15.26 -26.03
C ILE A 26 0.69 -14.18 -25.69
N ILE A 27 0.51 -13.22 -26.60
CA ILE A 27 -0.71 -12.49 -26.96
C ILE A 27 -0.25 -11.37 -27.93
N GLU A 28 -0.56 -11.58 -29.22
CA GLU A 28 -0.83 -10.61 -30.29
C GLU A 28 -0.31 -11.13 -31.64
N THR A 29 -1.22 -11.63 -32.49
CA THR A 29 -1.27 -11.34 -33.94
C THR A 29 -2.48 -12.06 -34.57
N VAL A 30 -3.65 -11.39 -34.64
CA VAL A 30 -4.62 -11.65 -35.72
C VAL A 30 -5.33 -10.35 -36.08
N THR A 31 -4.78 -9.56 -37.02
CA THR A 31 -5.57 -8.72 -37.96
C THR A 31 -4.66 -8.06 -39.01
N ALA A 32 -4.40 -8.76 -40.12
CA ALA A 32 -4.23 -8.18 -41.47
C ALA A 32 -3.92 -9.31 -42.47
N GLY A 33 -4.65 -9.41 -43.58
CA GLY A 33 -4.31 -10.32 -44.68
C GLY A 33 -5.51 -11.07 -45.25
N THR A 34 -6.16 -10.52 -46.27
CA THR A 34 -7.16 -11.22 -47.07
C THR A 34 -6.50 -12.34 -47.89
N GLY A 35 -6.76 -13.59 -47.55
CA GLY A 35 -6.23 -14.76 -48.27
C GLY A 35 -7.04 -16.03 -48.00
N LYS A 36 -7.21 -16.89 -49.02
CA LYS A 36 -7.89 -18.19 -48.89
C LYS A 36 -7.14 -19.09 -47.90
N VAL A 37 -7.85 -19.62 -46.91
CA VAL A 37 -7.35 -20.72 -46.06
C VAL A 37 -7.29 -22.02 -46.88
N THR A 38 -6.11 -22.63 -46.98
CA THR A 38 -5.93 -23.95 -47.61
C THR A 38 -5.24 -24.93 -46.67
N GLY A 39 -6.03 -25.58 -45.81
CA GLY A 39 -5.85 -26.97 -45.40
C GLY A 39 -4.50 -27.46 -44.86
N ARG A 40 -3.71 -26.64 -44.14
CA ARG A 40 -2.41 -27.10 -43.58
C ARG A 40 -2.07 -26.73 -42.14
N ASP A 41 -2.96 -26.04 -41.41
CA ASP A 41 -2.68 -25.56 -40.05
C ASP A 41 -3.30 -26.41 -38.92
N ALA A 42 -3.72 -27.64 -39.22
CA ALA A 42 -4.24 -28.59 -38.22
C ALA A 42 -3.14 -29.39 -37.49
N ALA A 43 -1.91 -29.42 -38.00
CA ALA A 43 -0.81 -30.17 -37.40
C ALA A 43 -0.25 -29.48 -36.15
N THR A 44 -0.03 -28.16 -36.21
CA THR A 44 0.70 -27.38 -35.21
C THR A 44 0.03 -27.33 -33.83
N ASN A 45 -1.30 -27.33 -33.76
CA ASN A 45 -2.01 -27.43 -32.47
C ASN A 45 -1.90 -28.81 -31.82
N THR A 46 -1.68 -29.87 -32.60
CA THR A 46 -1.54 -31.22 -32.07
C THR A 46 -0.15 -31.40 -31.44
N ASP A 47 0.89 -30.88 -32.11
CA ASP A 47 2.27 -30.93 -31.64
C ASP A 47 2.46 -30.11 -30.34
N LEU A 48 1.90 -28.91 -30.25
CA LEU A 48 1.91 -28.09 -29.01
C LEU A 48 1.23 -28.79 -27.82
N LEU A 49 0.14 -29.53 -28.06
CA LEU A 49 -0.54 -30.30 -27.00
C LEU A 49 0.25 -31.55 -26.59
N ILE A 50 1.08 -32.11 -27.48
CA ILE A 50 2.01 -33.20 -27.17
C ILE A 50 3.17 -32.66 -26.32
N GLU A 51 3.77 -31.53 -26.67
CA GLU A 51 4.83 -30.90 -25.86
C GLU A 51 4.35 -30.57 -24.44
N ILE A 52 3.17 -29.94 -24.30
CA ILE A 52 2.56 -29.63 -22.98
C ILE A 52 2.29 -30.92 -22.18
N ARG A 53 1.92 -32.03 -22.85
CA ARG A 53 1.70 -33.32 -22.19
C ARG A 53 3.02 -33.95 -21.72
N GLU A 54 4.07 -33.92 -22.53
CA GLU A 54 5.38 -34.46 -22.19
C GLU A 54 6.06 -33.66 -21.07
N GLU A 55 5.96 -32.33 -21.11
CA GLU A 55 6.54 -31.46 -20.07
C GLU A 55 5.83 -31.65 -18.71
N ASN A 56 4.51 -31.82 -18.70
CA ASN A 56 3.76 -32.15 -17.49
C ASN A 56 4.04 -33.57 -16.97
N GLN A 57 4.27 -34.54 -17.86
CA GLN A 57 4.67 -35.90 -17.47
C GLN A 57 6.07 -35.90 -16.83
N GLN A 58 7.04 -35.14 -17.38
CA GLN A 58 8.37 -34.98 -16.76
C GLN A 58 8.28 -34.35 -15.36
N LYS A 59 7.49 -33.27 -15.20
CA LYS A 59 7.26 -32.62 -13.89
C LYS A 59 6.64 -33.59 -12.86
N LEU A 60 5.73 -34.46 -13.30
CA LEU A 60 5.10 -35.48 -12.45
C LEU A 60 6.09 -36.59 -12.04
N ASP A 61 6.93 -37.04 -12.97
CA ASP A 61 7.96 -38.06 -12.71
C ASP A 61 9.06 -37.52 -11.79
N GLU A 62 9.43 -36.24 -11.90
CA GLU A 62 10.33 -35.58 -10.95
C GLU A 62 9.74 -35.52 -9.54
N LEU A 63 8.46 -35.14 -9.39
CA LEU A 63 7.76 -35.17 -8.10
C LEU A 63 7.70 -36.59 -7.50
N SER A 64 7.44 -37.61 -8.33
CA SER A 64 7.44 -39.02 -7.92
C SER A 64 8.82 -39.47 -7.41
N ASN A 65 9.90 -39.05 -8.07
CA ASN A 65 11.27 -39.34 -7.66
C ASN A 65 11.68 -38.58 -6.39
N ARG A 66 11.25 -37.32 -6.22
CA ARG A 66 11.42 -36.57 -4.97
C ARG A 66 10.70 -37.25 -3.81
N LEU A 67 9.49 -37.77 -4.01
CA LEU A 67 8.74 -38.50 -2.99
C LEU A 67 9.48 -39.78 -2.56
N LYS A 68 9.98 -40.58 -3.50
CA LYS A 68 10.82 -41.77 -3.22
C LYS A 68 12.10 -41.42 -2.46
N SER A 69 12.72 -40.27 -2.77
CA SER A 69 13.91 -39.77 -2.06
C SER A 69 13.58 -39.41 -0.60
N ILE A 70 12.40 -38.84 -0.34
CA ILE A 70 11.91 -38.54 1.01
C ILE A 70 11.59 -39.84 1.76
N GLU A 71 10.88 -40.80 1.16
CA GLU A 71 10.61 -42.13 1.74
C GLU A 71 11.91 -42.88 2.11
N ALA A 72 12.93 -42.81 1.25
CA ALA A 72 14.25 -43.38 1.50
C ALA A 72 15.03 -42.62 2.61
N SER A 73 14.83 -41.31 2.74
CA SER A 73 15.44 -40.49 3.79
C SER A 73 14.82 -40.76 5.16
N ILE A 74 13.50 -40.88 5.24
CA ILE A 74 12.77 -41.33 6.44
C ILE A 74 13.22 -42.73 6.84
N SER A 75 13.39 -43.64 5.87
CA SER A 75 13.92 -44.99 6.10
C SER A 75 15.37 -45.03 6.59
N LYS A 76 16.18 -43.99 6.31
CA LYS A 76 17.53 -43.82 6.87
C LYS A 76 17.50 -43.28 8.29
N ILE A 77 16.64 -42.30 8.58
CA ILE A 77 16.47 -41.73 9.94
C ILE A 77 16.04 -42.82 10.94
N LEU A 78 15.18 -43.75 10.51
CA LEU A 78 14.81 -44.92 11.33
C LEU A 78 15.99 -45.86 11.61
N LYS A 79 16.97 -45.97 10.71
CA LYS A 79 18.17 -46.80 10.89
C LYS A 79 19.29 -46.14 11.70
N SER A 80 19.23 -44.82 11.91
CA SER A 80 20.19 -44.10 12.78
C SER A 80 19.78 -44.06 14.25
N ASN A 81 18.60 -44.58 14.61
CA ASN A 81 18.09 -44.58 15.99
C ASN A 81 18.26 -45.92 16.74
N GLU A 82 18.93 -46.90 16.14
CA GLU A 82 19.29 -48.18 16.78
C GLU A 82 20.82 -48.37 16.89
N ASP A 83 21.54 -47.47 17.58
CA ASP A 83 22.75 -47.82 18.36
C ASP A 83 23.34 -46.62 19.15
N PRO A 84 23.38 -46.64 20.49
CA PRO A 84 24.05 -45.60 21.27
C PRO A 84 25.20 -46.13 22.16
N GLN A 85 26.46 -46.13 21.69
CA GLN A 85 27.62 -46.01 22.60
C GLN A 85 29.01 -45.71 21.96
N LYS A 86 29.79 -44.87 22.68
CA LYS A 86 31.26 -44.66 22.59
C LYS A 86 31.77 -43.98 21.30
N SER A 87 32.78 -43.10 21.29
CA SER A 87 33.83 -42.75 22.27
C SER A 87 34.38 -41.31 22.12
N LYS A 88 35.42 -40.94 22.89
CA LYS A 88 35.95 -39.57 23.07
C LYS A 88 37.12 -39.18 22.14
N ALA A 89 37.30 -37.86 22.02
CA ALA A 89 38.57 -37.09 21.94
C ALA A 89 39.35 -37.01 20.61
N GLY A 90 39.95 -35.83 20.36
CA GLY A 90 41.10 -35.68 19.46
C GLY A 90 41.13 -34.38 18.63
N SER A 91 41.89 -33.39 19.09
CA SER A 91 42.18 -32.12 18.39
C SER A 91 42.74 -32.26 16.96
N LYS A 92 42.45 -31.27 16.08
CA LYS A 92 43.50 -30.40 15.50
C LYS A 92 42.94 -29.17 14.77
N LYS A 93 43.73 -28.09 14.76
CA LYS A 93 43.61 -26.98 13.80
C LYS A 93 44.07 -27.46 12.43
N GLU A 94 43.45 -26.96 11.37
CA GLU A 94 44.18 -26.50 10.18
C GLU A 94 43.40 -25.40 9.47
N SER A 95 44.13 -24.51 8.80
CA SER A 95 43.64 -23.29 8.15
C SER A 95 43.83 -23.39 6.64
N ILE A 96 42.82 -23.00 5.86
CA ILE A 96 42.81 -22.70 4.42
C ILE A 96 41.43 -22.06 4.15
N ASP A 97 41.24 -21.11 3.25
CA ASP A 97 42.05 -19.97 2.78
C ASP A 97 41.05 -18.98 2.14
N GLU A 98 41.38 -17.70 2.01
CA GLU A 98 40.49 -16.73 1.38
C GLU A 98 40.50 -16.86 -0.15
N SER A 99 39.35 -17.10 -0.78
CA SER A 99 39.19 -16.83 -2.21
C SER A 99 37.83 -16.23 -2.53
N ILE A 100 37.86 -14.93 -2.82
CA ILE A 100 36.76 -14.05 -3.18
C ILE A 100 36.01 -14.54 -4.42
N ALA A 101 34.67 -14.54 -4.34
CA ALA A 101 33.78 -14.48 -5.50
C ALA A 101 32.75 -13.36 -5.26
N HIS A 102 33.11 -12.12 -5.61
CA HIS A 102 32.15 -11.02 -5.63
C HIS A 102 31.15 -11.25 -6.77
N SER A 103 29.87 -11.40 -6.41
CA SER A 103 28.77 -11.54 -7.37
C SER A 103 28.66 -10.28 -8.24
N SER A 104 28.49 -10.48 -9.54
CA SER A 104 28.53 -9.48 -10.61
C SER A 104 27.39 -8.45 -10.61
N ASN A 105 26.48 -8.48 -9.62
CA ASN A 105 25.38 -7.52 -9.51
C ASN A 105 25.77 -6.15 -8.92
N THR A 106 26.94 -6.02 -8.27
CA THR A 106 27.32 -4.76 -7.61
C THR A 106 27.43 -3.59 -8.60
N VAL A 107 27.95 -3.83 -9.81
CA VAL A 107 28.22 -2.79 -10.81
C VAL A 107 26.93 -2.12 -11.32
N ASN A 108 25.90 -2.92 -11.64
CA ASN A 108 24.62 -2.40 -12.13
C ASN A 108 23.84 -1.64 -11.05
N VAL A 109 23.86 -2.11 -9.80
CA VAL A 109 23.20 -1.41 -8.68
C VAL A 109 23.89 -0.07 -8.41
N THR A 110 25.23 -0.02 -8.36
CA THR A 110 25.96 1.24 -8.18
C THR A 110 25.78 2.24 -9.33
N SER A 111 25.30 1.81 -10.51
CA SER A 111 25.02 2.73 -11.61
C SER A 111 23.65 3.40 -11.51
N LYS A 112 22.66 2.79 -10.83
CA LYS A 112 21.30 3.33 -10.68
C LYS A 112 21.21 4.40 -9.59
N THR A 113 21.98 4.29 -8.50
CA THR A 113 21.90 5.22 -7.35
C THR A 113 22.74 6.50 -7.53
N ILE A 114 23.44 6.67 -8.65
CA ILE A 114 24.24 7.89 -8.90
C ILE A 114 23.34 8.98 -9.49
N LYS A 115 22.80 9.83 -8.59
CA LYS A 115 22.06 11.05 -8.92
C LYS A 115 22.90 11.97 -9.83
N ARG A 116 22.52 12.12 -11.10
CA ARG A 116 23.27 12.92 -12.09
C ARG A 116 22.34 13.59 -13.09
N PHE A 117 22.72 14.78 -13.55
CA PHE A 117 21.99 15.56 -14.55
C PHE A 117 22.95 16.47 -15.34
N GLN A 118 22.45 17.09 -16.41
CA GLN A 118 23.23 18.03 -17.21
C GLN A 118 22.42 19.29 -17.50
N LEU A 119 22.94 20.43 -17.07
CA LEU A 119 22.42 21.75 -17.43
C LEU A 119 22.98 22.14 -18.80
N ASN A 120 22.14 22.63 -19.70
CA ASN A 120 22.53 23.00 -21.06
C ASN A 120 21.98 24.39 -21.41
N HIS A 121 22.83 25.31 -21.87
CA HIS A 121 22.38 26.66 -22.23
C HIS A 121 23.19 27.28 -23.36
N VAL A 122 22.52 28.09 -24.18
CA VAL A 122 23.13 28.92 -25.21
C VAL A 122 22.95 30.37 -24.80
N PHE A 123 24.03 31.01 -24.40
CA PHE A 123 24.02 32.45 -24.14
C PHE A 123 24.07 33.20 -25.48
N GLU A 124 23.10 34.08 -25.72
CA GLU A 124 23.00 34.86 -26.94
C GLU A 124 23.83 36.15 -26.88
N ASP A 125 24.33 36.62 -28.03
CA ASP A 125 25.08 37.87 -28.23
C ASP A 125 26.23 38.13 -27.23
N VAL A 126 26.93 37.07 -26.84
CA VAL A 126 28.06 37.07 -25.89
C VAL A 126 29.21 37.94 -26.39
N ALA A 127 29.29 38.18 -27.70
CA ALA A 127 30.21 39.12 -28.31
C ALA A 127 30.07 40.55 -27.73
N ASN A 128 28.87 40.95 -27.32
CA ASN A 128 28.52 42.29 -26.87
C ASN A 128 28.29 42.42 -25.35
N PHE A 129 28.57 41.36 -24.57
CA PHE A 129 28.42 41.39 -23.12
C PHE A 129 29.20 42.51 -22.44
N ASN A 130 28.54 43.23 -21.53
CA ASN A 130 29.15 44.27 -20.73
C ASN A 130 30.17 43.67 -19.76
N GLU A 131 31.29 44.37 -19.55
CA GLU A 131 32.27 43.91 -18.58
C GLU A 131 31.71 44.03 -17.15
N ASN A 132 31.91 42.98 -16.36
CA ASN A 132 31.44 42.80 -15.00
C ASN A 132 29.91 42.65 -14.83
N GLU A 133 29.15 42.45 -15.92
CA GLU A 133 27.73 42.06 -15.89
C GLU A 133 27.54 40.53 -15.97
N LYS A 134 26.67 39.98 -15.11
CA LYS A 134 26.38 38.53 -15.03
C LYS A 134 25.12 38.19 -15.83
N TYR A 135 25.26 37.23 -16.74
CA TYR A 135 24.17 36.66 -17.52
C TYR A 135 23.87 35.26 -17.02
N TYR A 136 22.59 34.90 -16.86
CA TYR A 136 22.15 33.65 -16.22
C TYR A 136 21.32 32.80 -17.18
N SER A 137 21.41 31.48 -17.04
CA SER A 137 20.38 30.59 -17.59
C SER A 137 19.11 30.66 -16.72
N GLU A 138 18.04 30.08 -17.24
CA GLU A 138 16.87 29.71 -16.45
C GLU A 138 17.25 28.75 -15.31
N TRP A 139 16.37 28.64 -14.32
CA TRP A 139 16.46 27.64 -13.26
C TRP A 139 15.88 26.31 -13.73
N GLU A 140 16.64 25.24 -13.54
CA GLU A 140 16.19 23.86 -13.67
C GLU A 140 16.08 23.23 -12.27
N GLU A 141 15.08 22.38 -12.03
CA GLU A 141 14.88 21.71 -10.75
C GLU A 141 15.36 20.27 -10.83
N HIS A 142 16.37 19.91 -10.03
CA HIS A 142 16.96 18.57 -9.99
C HIS A 142 17.25 18.20 -8.53
N TYR A 143 16.71 17.08 -8.05
CA TYR A 143 16.95 16.51 -6.72
C TYR A 143 16.69 17.51 -5.55
N ASN A 144 15.47 18.06 -5.49
CA ASN A 144 15.00 19.08 -4.54
C ASN A 144 15.81 20.39 -4.49
N VAL A 145 16.59 20.68 -5.54
CA VAL A 145 17.46 21.85 -5.63
C VAL A 145 17.26 22.53 -6.98
N LYS A 146 17.17 23.86 -6.97
CA LYS A 146 17.19 24.67 -8.19
C LYS A 146 18.64 24.87 -8.61
N TRP A 147 18.92 24.66 -9.89
CA TRP A 147 20.24 24.80 -10.48
C TRP A 147 20.19 25.77 -11.66
N ARG A 148 21.24 26.59 -11.81
CA ARG A 148 21.41 27.41 -13.01
C ARG A 148 22.87 27.74 -13.27
N MET A 149 23.16 28.12 -14.51
CA MET A 149 24.47 28.59 -14.93
C MET A 149 24.53 30.12 -14.96
N SER A 150 25.71 30.70 -14.80
CA SER A 150 25.98 32.08 -15.19
C SER A 150 27.32 32.23 -15.88
N VAL A 151 27.37 33.10 -16.89
CA VAL A 151 28.61 33.58 -17.49
C VAL A 151 28.77 35.08 -17.28
N LEU A 152 30.02 35.54 -17.31
CA LEU A 152 30.43 36.91 -17.03
C LEU A 152 31.73 37.20 -17.80
N HIS A 153 31.83 38.38 -18.41
CA HIS A 153 33.10 38.93 -18.85
C HIS A 153 33.75 39.71 -17.70
N SER A 154 34.99 39.40 -17.32
CA SER A 154 35.71 40.18 -16.31
C SER A 154 37.22 40.00 -16.43
N ASN A 155 37.99 41.10 -16.43
CA ASN A 155 39.45 41.08 -16.48
C ASN A 155 40.01 40.26 -17.66
N ASP A 156 39.50 40.52 -18.87
CA ASP A 156 39.82 39.79 -20.12
C ASP A 156 39.56 38.26 -20.10
N HIS A 157 38.73 37.77 -19.17
CA HIS A 157 38.38 36.35 -19.08
C HIS A 157 36.88 36.11 -19.07
N LEU A 158 36.47 34.97 -19.63
CA LEU A 158 35.19 34.34 -19.35
C LEU A 158 35.24 33.73 -17.94
N LEU A 159 34.27 34.11 -17.13
CA LEU A 159 33.99 33.54 -15.83
C LEU A 159 32.71 32.71 -15.94
N PHE A 160 32.76 31.42 -15.57
CA PHE A 160 31.65 30.47 -15.70
C PHE A 160 31.37 29.84 -14.33
N LEU A 161 30.12 29.95 -13.86
CA LEU A 161 29.64 29.49 -12.56
C LEU A 161 28.38 28.62 -12.72
N VAL A 162 28.24 27.63 -11.84
CA VAL A 162 26.99 26.93 -11.53
C VAL A 162 26.53 27.39 -10.15
N TYR A 163 25.24 27.69 -10.03
CA TYR A 163 24.55 28.03 -8.79
C TYR A 163 23.65 26.87 -8.41
N CYS A 164 23.49 26.66 -7.12
CA CYS A 164 22.46 25.80 -6.56
C CYS A 164 21.70 26.56 -5.47
N ASP A 165 20.39 26.35 -5.38
CA ASP A 165 19.55 26.93 -4.35
C ASP A 165 18.51 25.89 -3.91
N PRO A 166 18.52 25.42 -2.65
CA PRO A 166 17.60 24.36 -2.21
C PRO A 166 16.15 24.87 -2.25
N ILE A 167 15.22 24.01 -2.68
CA ILE A 167 13.80 24.37 -2.81
C ILE A 167 13.17 24.53 -1.42
N ALA A 168 13.58 23.71 -0.46
CA ALA A 168 13.22 23.82 0.95
C ALA A 168 14.49 23.91 1.83
N PRO A 169 14.72 25.01 2.57
CA PRO A 169 15.87 25.13 3.45
C PRO A 169 15.54 24.75 4.91
N ARG A 170 16.43 23.96 5.53
CA ARG A 170 16.85 24.22 6.92
C ARG A 170 18.13 25.06 6.88
N ASP A 171 18.45 25.75 7.98
CA ASP A 171 19.62 26.65 8.07
C ASP A 171 21.00 25.96 7.91
N LYS A 172 21.01 24.63 7.78
CA LYS A 172 22.19 23.78 7.56
C LYS A 172 21.86 22.72 6.52
N TRP A 173 22.47 22.82 5.36
CA TRP A 173 22.43 21.83 4.28
C TRP A 173 23.78 21.78 3.57
N SER A 174 24.05 20.67 2.88
CA SER A 174 25.17 20.55 1.96
C SER A 174 24.87 19.65 0.77
N ILE A 175 25.58 19.86 -0.34
CA ILE A 175 25.57 18.97 -1.51
C ILE A 175 27.02 18.70 -1.91
N GLY A 176 27.52 17.50 -1.68
CA GLY A 176 28.77 17.04 -2.30
C GLY A 176 28.53 16.74 -3.77
N THR A 177 29.30 17.34 -4.67
CA THR A 177 29.14 17.19 -6.12
C THR A 177 30.47 16.94 -6.83
N LYS A 178 30.40 16.22 -7.94
CA LYS A 178 31.40 16.26 -9.01
C LYS A 178 30.81 17.05 -10.17
N LEU A 179 31.47 18.13 -10.54
CA LEU A 179 31.03 19.07 -11.56
C LEU A 179 31.94 18.98 -12.77
N GLU A 180 31.36 18.93 -13.96
CA GLU A 180 32.06 19.05 -15.23
C GLU A 180 31.52 20.26 -15.98
N PHE A 181 32.34 21.30 -16.09
CA PHE A 181 32.03 22.53 -16.82
C PHE A 181 32.56 22.43 -18.23
N LYS A 182 31.71 22.62 -19.24
CA LYS A 182 32.04 22.46 -20.66
C LYS A 182 31.61 23.68 -21.47
N VAL A 183 32.46 24.09 -22.42
CA VAL A 183 32.16 25.17 -23.39
C VAL A 183 32.44 24.64 -24.79
N VAL A 184 31.48 24.82 -25.71
CA VAL A 184 31.49 24.20 -27.04
C VAL A 184 31.51 25.27 -28.13
N GLY A 185 32.52 25.21 -29.01
CA GLY A 185 32.69 26.10 -30.16
C GLY A 185 32.49 25.41 -31.51
N GLY A 186 32.15 26.20 -32.54
CA GLY A 186 31.71 25.71 -33.85
C GLY A 186 32.69 24.81 -34.62
N ASN A 187 33.99 24.84 -34.29
CA ASN A 187 35.02 23.99 -34.90
C ASN A 187 35.25 22.67 -34.15
N ARG A 188 34.22 22.13 -33.45
CA ARG A 188 34.34 21.01 -32.48
C ARG A 188 35.38 21.27 -31.37
N LYS A 189 35.75 22.53 -31.14
CA LYS A 189 36.62 22.91 -30.02
C LYS A 189 35.79 22.84 -28.74
N VAL A 190 36.23 22.02 -27.81
CA VAL A 190 35.60 21.85 -26.50
C VAL A 190 36.64 22.16 -25.43
N ILE A 191 36.26 22.98 -24.44
CA ILE A 191 37.02 23.11 -23.19
C ILE A 191 36.18 22.44 -22.11
N THR A 192 36.78 21.49 -21.40
CA THR A 192 36.17 20.84 -20.25
C THR A 192 37.04 21.06 -19.02
N ARG A 193 36.42 21.32 -17.86
CA ARG A 193 37.08 21.37 -16.55
C ARG A 193 36.23 20.64 -15.52
N THR A 194 36.82 19.64 -14.86
CA THR A 194 36.17 18.91 -13.77
C THR A 194 36.61 19.42 -12.39
N TRP A 195 35.73 19.32 -11.39
CA TRP A 195 36.02 19.68 -10.01
C TRP A 195 35.06 19.03 -9.02
N ASP A 196 35.57 18.61 -7.86
CA ASP A 196 34.75 18.12 -6.74
C ASP A 196 34.46 19.30 -5.80
N PHE A 197 33.18 19.62 -5.57
CA PHE A 197 32.75 20.78 -4.77
C PHE A 197 31.60 20.44 -3.82
N CYS A 198 31.66 20.99 -2.61
CA CYS A 198 30.59 20.89 -1.62
C CYS A 198 29.84 22.23 -1.50
N TYR A 199 28.60 22.28 -1.99
CA TYR A 199 27.71 23.42 -1.79
C TYR A 199 27.15 23.46 -0.36
N GLY A 200 26.70 24.64 0.07
CA GLY A 200 26.09 24.85 1.40
C GLY A 200 26.19 26.32 1.80
N THR A 201 27.22 26.67 2.58
CA THR A 201 27.56 28.08 2.87
C THR A 201 27.85 28.88 1.60
N HIS A 202 28.37 28.21 0.56
CA HIS A 202 28.61 28.76 -0.76
C HIS A 202 27.56 28.17 -1.72
N ARG A 203 26.70 29.04 -2.28
CA ARG A 203 25.60 28.67 -3.20
C ARG A 203 25.99 28.69 -4.68
N TYR A 204 27.28 28.84 -4.99
CA TYR A 204 27.80 28.79 -6.34
C TYR A 204 29.26 28.35 -6.36
N PHE A 205 29.64 27.68 -7.45
CA PHE A 205 31.02 27.31 -7.74
C PHE A 205 31.33 27.50 -9.23
N GLY A 206 32.61 27.66 -9.55
CA GLY A 206 33.11 27.66 -10.92
C GLY A 206 34.40 28.45 -11.04
N PHE A 207 34.80 28.72 -12.29
CA PHE A 207 36.15 29.20 -12.58
C PHE A 207 36.15 30.69 -12.91
N LYS A 208 36.91 31.47 -12.13
CA LYS A 208 37.10 32.91 -12.35
C LYS A 208 37.82 33.26 -13.64
N LYS A 209 38.58 32.31 -14.18
CA LYS A 209 39.34 32.39 -15.43
C LYS A 209 39.11 31.09 -16.22
N PHE A 210 37.88 30.88 -16.67
CA PHE A 210 37.51 29.67 -17.40
C PHE A 210 38.20 29.64 -18.78
N GLN A 211 38.16 30.75 -19.50
CA GLN A 211 38.81 30.92 -20.80
C GLN A 211 39.19 32.39 -21.03
N ASP A 212 40.28 32.65 -21.76
CA ASP A 212 40.65 34.00 -22.24
C ASP A 212 39.56 34.55 -23.18
N TRP A 213 39.18 35.82 -23.01
CA TRP A 213 38.04 36.43 -23.72
C TRP A 213 38.28 36.61 -25.22
N LYS A 214 39.52 36.86 -25.64
CA LYS A 214 39.89 37.01 -27.06
C LYS A 214 39.87 35.66 -27.78
N GLU A 215 40.38 34.62 -27.14
CA GLU A 215 40.31 33.25 -27.63
C GLU A 215 38.87 32.71 -27.59
N MET A 216 38.07 33.07 -26.58
CA MET A 216 36.62 32.80 -26.51
C MET A 216 35.91 33.36 -27.74
N LYS A 217 36.04 34.67 -28.00
CA LYS A 217 35.46 35.35 -29.18
C LYS A 217 35.89 34.74 -30.52
N LYS A 218 37.13 34.26 -30.62
CA LYS A 218 37.72 33.75 -31.86
C LYS A 218 37.35 32.29 -32.18
N PHE A 219 37.11 31.46 -31.16
CA PHE A 219 37.06 30.01 -31.32
C PHE A 219 35.84 29.32 -30.70
N TYR A 220 35.13 29.98 -29.79
CA TYR A 220 34.05 29.39 -29.01
C TYR A 220 32.69 30.05 -29.26
N LEU A 221 32.65 31.26 -29.81
CA LEU A 221 31.40 31.83 -30.31
C LEU A 221 31.00 31.23 -31.67
N VAL A 222 29.71 30.94 -31.82
CA VAL A 222 29.06 30.56 -33.08
C VAL A 222 27.95 31.57 -33.32
N ASP A 223 28.04 32.32 -34.42
CA ASP A 223 27.10 33.40 -34.76
C ASP A 223 26.87 34.43 -33.63
N GLY A 224 27.89 34.64 -32.79
CA GLY A 224 27.86 35.55 -31.63
C GLY A 224 27.48 34.88 -30.30
N ASN A 225 26.98 33.65 -30.34
CA ASN A 225 26.42 32.92 -29.20
C ASN A 225 27.43 31.93 -28.59
N LEU A 226 27.31 31.65 -27.29
CA LEU A 226 28.18 30.71 -26.54
C LEU A 226 27.36 29.55 -25.99
N THR A 227 27.64 28.32 -26.45
CA THR A 227 27.07 27.10 -25.89
C THR A 227 27.89 26.64 -24.69
N VAL A 228 27.24 26.45 -23.55
CA VAL A 228 27.83 25.92 -22.33
C VAL A 228 26.99 24.75 -21.78
N GLU A 229 27.68 23.80 -21.15
CA GLU A 229 27.07 22.65 -20.50
C GLU A 229 27.70 22.50 -19.11
N ALA A 230 26.91 22.05 -18.13
CA ALA A 230 27.41 21.66 -16.82
C ALA A 230 26.84 20.30 -16.41
N SER A 231 27.67 19.25 -16.47
CA SER A 231 27.32 17.93 -15.97
C SER A 231 27.52 17.91 -14.46
N VAL A 232 26.47 17.56 -13.71
CA VAL A 232 26.50 17.50 -12.24
C VAL A 232 26.25 16.06 -11.80
N THR A 233 27.14 15.52 -10.98
CA THR A 233 26.92 14.28 -10.25
C THR A 233 26.86 14.60 -8.77
N ILE A 234 25.74 14.31 -8.12
CA ILE A 234 25.59 14.41 -6.67
C ILE A 234 26.23 13.18 -6.04
N VAL A 235 27.08 13.41 -5.05
CA VAL A 235 27.80 12.38 -4.29
C VAL A 235 27.10 12.12 -2.96
N GLU A 236 26.64 13.18 -2.31
CA GLU A 236 25.97 13.16 -1.01
C GLU A 236 25.11 14.42 -0.84
N THR A 237 24.05 14.31 -0.06
CA THR A 237 23.22 15.44 0.38
C THR A 237 23.06 15.41 1.90
N THR A 238 22.97 16.58 2.53
CA THR A 238 22.52 16.68 3.92
C THR A 238 21.53 17.82 4.07
N GLY A 239 20.46 17.61 4.85
CA GLY A 239 19.53 18.67 5.24
C GLY A 239 18.69 19.26 4.11
N LEU A 240 18.59 18.55 2.98
CA LEU A 240 17.81 18.95 1.79
C LEU A 240 16.44 18.28 1.71
N GLY A 241 16.25 17.14 2.38
CA GLY A 241 14.96 16.46 2.39
C GLY A 241 13.95 17.08 3.36
N LYS A 242 12.72 16.57 3.31
CA LYS A 242 11.60 16.92 4.18
C LYS A 242 11.95 16.76 5.66
N GLU A 243 11.15 17.39 6.53
CA GLU A 243 11.22 17.09 7.97
C GLU A 243 10.98 15.59 8.22
N LYS A 244 11.99 14.94 8.81
CA LYS A 244 11.97 13.54 9.24
C LYS A 244 10.92 13.37 10.34
N ILE A 245 9.89 12.58 10.04
CA ILE A 245 8.72 12.30 10.90
C ILE A 245 9.09 11.32 12.02
N ARG A 246 9.97 10.35 11.72
CA ARG A 246 10.35 9.25 12.62
C ARG A 246 11.84 9.28 12.93
N VAL A 247 12.18 8.91 14.16
CA VAL A 247 13.57 8.80 14.63
C VAL A 247 13.99 7.33 14.58
N PHE A 248 15.21 7.09 14.09
CA PHE A 248 15.85 5.77 14.02
C PHE A 248 17.27 5.79 14.62
N ASP A 249 17.60 6.79 15.44
CA ASP A 249 18.92 6.92 16.07
C ASP A 249 19.05 6.09 17.36
N GLU A 250 20.14 6.30 18.12
CA GLU A 250 20.44 5.55 19.35
C GLU A 250 19.33 5.70 20.43
N SER A 251 18.44 6.69 20.34
CA SER A 251 17.27 6.77 21.22
C SER A 251 16.30 5.58 21.09
N GLN A 252 16.31 4.86 19.95
CA GLN A 252 15.44 3.70 19.69
C GLN A 252 16.10 2.36 20.04
N LYS A 253 17.30 2.38 20.63
CA LYS A 253 18.10 1.18 20.95
C LYS A 253 17.40 0.19 21.89
N ASP A 254 16.49 0.66 22.74
CA ASP A 254 15.72 -0.20 23.66
C ASP A 254 14.52 -0.89 22.99
N VAL A 255 14.21 -0.53 21.74
CA VAL A 255 13.19 -1.15 20.88
C VAL A 255 13.77 -1.53 19.51
N SER A 256 15.03 -1.98 19.50
CA SER A 256 15.76 -2.40 18.29
C SER A 256 16.64 -3.63 18.56
N ASP A 257 16.76 -4.52 17.58
CA ASP A 257 17.54 -5.75 17.65
C ASP A 257 18.62 -5.87 16.52
N VAL A 258 18.69 -4.87 15.64
CA VAL A 258 19.77 -4.67 14.67
C VAL A 258 20.01 -3.19 14.39
N ILE A 259 21.26 -2.88 14.04
CA ILE A 259 21.67 -1.58 13.53
C ILE A 259 22.02 -1.74 12.05
N LEU A 260 21.33 -1.02 11.17
CA LEU A 260 21.75 -0.89 9.77
C LEU A 260 22.64 0.35 9.64
N VAL A 261 23.80 0.19 9.00
CA VAL A 261 24.79 1.26 8.83
C VAL A 261 24.83 1.66 7.36
N VAL A 262 24.33 2.86 7.04
CA VAL A 262 24.41 3.43 5.69
C VAL A 262 25.43 4.55 5.72
N ARG A 263 26.57 4.34 5.04
CA ARG A 263 27.77 5.20 5.13
C ARG A 263 28.21 5.38 6.60
N ASP A 264 28.02 6.56 7.18
CA ASP A 264 28.34 6.92 8.57
C ASP A 264 27.10 6.99 9.48
N THR A 265 25.89 6.85 8.93
CA THR A 265 24.63 6.95 9.66
C THR A 265 24.15 5.58 10.15
N LYS A 266 23.73 5.52 11.41
CA LYS A 266 23.22 4.31 12.08
C LYS A 266 21.70 4.36 12.25
N PHE A 267 21.02 3.31 11.79
CA PHE A 267 19.58 3.12 11.87
C PHE A 267 19.26 1.93 12.80
N TYR A 268 18.65 2.21 13.95
CA TYR A 268 18.22 1.24 14.95
C TYR A 268 16.81 0.75 14.60
N VAL A 269 16.66 -0.54 14.29
CA VAL A 269 15.45 -1.14 13.67
C VAL A 269 15.20 -2.58 14.15
N SER A 270 14.06 -3.17 13.75
CA SER A 270 13.69 -4.57 14.05
C SER A 270 13.95 -5.53 12.87
N LYS A 271 14.69 -6.62 13.11
CA LYS A 271 14.98 -7.71 12.16
C LYS A 271 13.70 -8.40 11.67
N MET A 272 12.85 -8.83 12.60
CA MET A 272 11.60 -9.53 12.28
C MET A 272 10.67 -8.65 11.46
N PHE A 273 10.55 -7.36 11.79
CA PHE A 273 9.76 -6.43 10.99
C PHE A 273 10.29 -6.27 9.58
N LEU A 274 11.58 -5.98 9.41
CA LEU A 274 12.18 -5.82 8.07
C LEU A 274 12.02 -7.10 7.24
N ALA A 275 12.24 -8.27 7.84
CA ALA A 275 11.99 -9.57 7.20
C ALA A 275 10.51 -9.80 6.86
N SER A 276 9.57 -9.25 7.62
CA SER A 276 8.14 -9.29 7.32
C SER A 276 7.69 -8.34 6.22
N GLN A 277 8.53 -7.39 5.83
CA GLN A 277 8.23 -6.42 4.77
C GLN A 277 9.02 -6.68 3.47
N SER A 278 10.12 -7.46 3.55
CA SER A 278 11.10 -7.61 2.48
C SER A 278 11.68 -9.02 2.43
N SER A 279 11.61 -9.66 1.26
CA SER A 279 12.27 -10.95 1.04
C SER A 279 13.81 -10.84 1.12
N VAL A 280 14.36 -9.70 0.69
CA VAL A 280 15.80 -9.39 0.73
C VAL A 280 16.28 -9.23 2.17
N PHE A 281 15.59 -8.45 3.01
CA PHE A 281 15.94 -8.35 4.43
C PHE A 281 15.68 -9.66 5.18
N LYS A 282 14.67 -10.45 4.81
CA LYS A 282 14.46 -11.81 5.36
C LYS A 282 15.66 -12.71 5.08
N ALA A 283 16.13 -12.74 3.83
CA ALA A 283 17.33 -13.48 3.46
C ALA A 283 18.59 -12.96 4.18
N LEU A 284 18.80 -11.64 4.21
CA LEU A 284 19.99 -11.01 4.80
C LEU A 284 20.08 -11.16 6.33
N LEU A 285 18.97 -10.90 7.04
CA LEU A 285 18.94 -10.77 8.49
C LEU A 285 18.52 -12.04 9.23
N LEU A 286 17.77 -12.94 8.58
CA LEU A 286 17.31 -14.22 9.17
C LEU A 286 17.84 -15.46 8.43
N GLY A 287 18.45 -15.29 7.25
CA GLY A 287 19.00 -16.40 6.45
C GLY A 287 20.42 -16.83 6.85
N ASN A 288 21.04 -17.62 5.97
CA ASN A 288 22.32 -18.29 6.22
C ASN A 288 23.57 -17.43 5.94
N PHE A 289 23.40 -16.14 5.66
CA PHE A 289 24.51 -15.19 5.45
C PHE A 289 25.25 -14.88 6.75
N SER A 290 26.37 -14.15 6.67
CA SER A 290 27.15 -13.78 7.86
C SER A 290 26.45 -12.69 8.69
N GLU A 291 25.69 -11.85 7.99
CA GLU A 291 24.99 -10.66 8.42
C GLU A 291 23.83 -10.97 9.38
N SER A 292 23.18 -12.13 9.25
CA SER A 292 22.13 -12.56 10.19
C SER A 292 22.64 -12.71 11.63
N LYS A 293 23.92 -13.04 11.80
CA LYS A 293 24.63 -13.17 13.08
C LYS A 293 25.22 -11.86 13.59
N GLN A 294 25.18 -10.79 12.80
CA GLN A 294 25.71 -9.48 13.17
C GLN A 294 24.66 -8.65 13.93
N SER A 295 25.14 -7.75 14.78
CA SER A 295 24.35 -6.70 15.45
C SER A 295 24.38 -5.37 14.69
N GLU A 296 25.44 -5.13 13.91
CA GLU A 296 25.55 -4.00 12.99
C GLU A 296 25.81 -4.55 11.57
N VAL A 297 24.99 -4.16 10.59
CA VAL A 297 25.07 -4.62 9.19
C VAL A 297 25.23 -3.41 8.28
N THR A 298 26.31 -3.36 7.49
CA THR A 298 26.60 -2.24 6.58
C THR A 298 25.90 -2.41 5.23
N LEU A 299 25.17 -1.37 4.80
CA LEU A 299 24.52 -1.28 3.50
C LEU A 299 25.26 -0.26 2.62
N ASN A 300 25.66 -0.69 1.43
CA ASN A 300 26.53 0.08 0.54
C ASN A 300 25.76 0.63 -0.68
N GLY A 301 26.23 1.75 -1.24
CA GLY A 301 25.70 2.30 -2.49
C GLY A 301 24.41 3.12 -2.36
N ILE A 302 23.98 3.44 -1.13
CA ILE A 302 22.72 4.13 -0.81
C ILE A 302 23.02 5.49 -0.15
N ASP A 303 22.12 6.46 -0.29
CA ASP A 303 22.17 7.72 0.47
C ASP A 303 21.44 7.61 1.82
N PRO A 304 22.02 8.09 2.93
CA PRO A 304 21.37 8.03 4.25
C PRO A 304 20.03 8.77 4.33
N ASP A 305 19.83 9.88 3.60
CA ASP A 305 18.55 10.60 3.65
C ASP A 305 17.48 9.83 2.86
N ASP A 306 17.79 9.28 1.68
CA ASP A 306 16.88 8.43 0.91
C ASP A 306 16.46 7.18 1.70
N PHE A 307 17.43 6.52 2.36
CA PHE A 307 17.16 5.35 3.21
C PHE A 307 16.30 5.70 4.43
N HIS A 308 16.47 6.90 4.98
CA HIS A 308 15.63 7.39 6.07
C HIS A 308 14.17 7.51 5.61
N TYR A 309 13.88 8.16 4.49
CA TYR A 309 12.50 8.29 3.99
C TYR A 309 11.90 6.95 3.59
N PHE A 310 12.68 6.05 2.99
CA PHE A 310 12.27 4.68 2.74
C PHE A 310 11.86 3.95 4.03
N LEU A 311 12.65 4.05 5.11
CA LEU A 311 12.28 3.50 6.42
C LEU A 311 11.04 4.18 7.01
N GLU A 312 10.86 5.49 6.85
CA GLU A 312 9.64 6.17 7.30
C GLU A 312 8.38 5.62 6.60
N VAL A 313 8.41 5.44 5.28
CA VAL A 313 7.29 4.81 4.56
C VAL A 313 7.10 3.35 5.00
N LEU A 314 8.19 2.59 5.16
CA LEU A 314 8.17 1.20 5.58
C LEU A 314 7.52 1.01 6.96
N TYR A 315 7.81 1.92 7.90
CA TYR A 315 7.23 1.97 9.25
C TYR A 315 5.87 2.70 9.30
N GLY A 316 5.28 3.02 8.15
CA GLY A 316 3.91 3.49 8.04
C GLY A 316 3.71 5.00 8.14
N GLU A 317 4.72 5.84 7.88
CA GLU A 317 4.53 7.30 7.82
C GLU A 317 4.04 7.79 6.43
N SER A 318 3.77 9.09 6.31
CA SER A 318 3.48 9.79 5.05
C SER A 318 4.67 10.64 4.61
N ALA A 319 5.79 9.95 4.32
CA ALA A 319 7.06 10.57 3.95
C ALA A 319 7.25 10.81 2.44
N ILE A 320 6.41 10.22 1.58
CA ILE A 320 6.50 10.36 0.11
C ILE A 320 6.08 11.76 -0.34
N ASP A 321 6.84 12.35 -1.26
CA ASP A 321 6.46 13.50 -2.08
C ASP A 321 7.11 13.44 -3.48
N ASP A 322 6.79 14.41 -4.34
CA ASP A 322 7.30 14.47 -5.73
C ASP A 322 8.85 14.50 -5.81
N SER A 323 9.53 14.95 -4.75
CA SER A 323 10.99 15.08 -4.74
C SER A 323 11.75 13.81 -4.33
N ASN A 324 11.07 12.84 -3.71
CA ASN A 324 11.69 11.61 -3.18
C ASN A 324 11.03 10.30 -3.64
N VAL A 325 9.88 10.35 -4.33
CA VAL A 325 9.12 9.15 -4.72
C VAL A 325 9.91 8.19 -5.63
N ASP A 326 10.75 8.71 -6.52
CA ASP A 326 11.62 7.91 -7.40
C ASP A 326 12.71 7.20 -6.60
N ASP A 327 13.42 7.92 -5.72
CA ASP A 327 14.44 7.36 -4.82
C ASP A 327 13.85 6.30 -3.86
N ILE A 328 12.66 6.54 -3.30
CA ILE A 328 11.96 5.57 -2.43
C ILE A 328 11.53 4.35 -3.25
N ALA A 329 11.03 4.53 -4.47
CA ALA A 329 10.67 3.42 -5.35
C ALA A 329 11.89 2.59 -5.77
N LEU A 330 13.05 3.21 -6.01
CA LEU A 330 14.32 2.53 -6.26
C LEU A 330 14.76 1.66 -5.09
N LEU A 331 14.67 2.19 -3.86
CA LEU A 331 14.99 1.40 -2.66
C LEU A 331 13.97 0.27 -2.46
N ALA A 332 12.70 0.50 -2.79
CA ALA A 332 11.65 -0.51 -2.64
C ALA A 332 11.70 -1.64 -3.68
N ASP A 333 12.16 -1.36 -4.91
CA ASP A 333 12.52 -2.36 -5.92
C ASP A 333 13.76 -3.16 -5.49
N MET A 334 14.83 -2.46 -5.09
CA MET A 334 16.09 -3.09 -4.67
C MET A 334 15.95 -3.99 -3.44
N TYR A 335 15.11 -3.63 -2.47
CA TYR A 335 14.87 -4.43 -1.27
C TYR A 335 13.63 -5.33 -1.37
N ASP A 336 12.92 -5.38 -2.50
CA ASP A 336 11.66 -6.13 -2.66
C ASP A 336 10.69 -5.86 -1.50
N THR A 337 10.20 -4.61 -1.42
CA THR A 337 9.14 -4.21 -0.48
C THR A 337 7.87 -3.81 -1.25
N PRO A 338 6.99 -4.77 -1.62
CA PRO A 338 5.79 -4.48 -2.42
C PRO A 338 4.80 -3.51 -1.75
N MET A 339 4.78 -3.42 -0.42
CA MET A 339 3.98 -2.42 0.30
C MET A 339 4.45 -0.99 -0.02
N VAL A 340 5.76 -0.73 0.02
CA VAL A 340 6.31 0.60 -0.28
C VAL A 340 6.12 0.96 -1.76
N LEU A 341 6.29 0.00 -2.69
CA LEU A 341 5.99 0.23 -4.12
C LEU A 341 4.52 0.61 -4.34
N ARG A 342 3.57 -0.09 -3.68
CA ARG A 342 2.14 0.29 -3.70
C ARG A 342 1.93 1.71 -3.16
N ARG A 343 2.59 2.09 -2.06
CA ARG A 343 2.50 3.45 -1.48
C ARG A 343 3.04 4.52 -2.43
N CYS A 344 4.14 4.27 -3.15
CA CYS A 344 4.63 5.15 -4.22
C CYS A 344 3.63 5.26 -5.37
N GLU A 345 3.07 4.13 -5.83
CA GLU A 345 2.06 4.12 -6.90
C GLU A 345 0.80 4.93 -6.50
N GLU A 346 0.32 4.76 -5.27
CA GLU A 346 -0.82 5.52 -4.73
C GLU A 346 -0.55 7.03 -4.70
N PHE A 347 0.62 7.45 -4.23
CA PHE A 347 1.01 8.86 -4.22
C PHE A 347 1.03 9.45 -5.64
N LEU A 348 1.68 8.76 -6.60
CA LEU A 348 1.78 9.17 -7.99
C LEU A 348 0.40 9.29 -8.67
N LEU A 349 -0.54 8.39 -8.32
CA LEU A 349 -1.92 8.38 -8.81
C LEU A 349 -2.80 9.49 -8.22
N LYS A 350 -2.64 9.81 -6.93
CA LYS A 350 -3.63 10.59 -6.15
C LYS A 350 -3.17 12.00 -5.75
N GLU A 351 -1.88 12.19 -5.48
CA GLU A 351 -1.35 13.34 -4.72
C GLU A 351 -0.23 14.09 -5.48
N SER A 352 0.58 13.36 -6.25
CA SER A 352 1.70 13.87 -7.03
C SER A 352 1.31 14.92 -8.09
N LYS A 353 2.12 15.96 -8.24
CA LYS A 353 1.95 17.03 -9.23
C LYS A 353 2.78 16.83 -10.50
N GLU A 354 3.56 15.75 -10.57
CA GLU A 354 4.41 15.45 -11.72
C GLU A 354 3.64 15.26 -13.03
N THR A 355 4.33 15.45 -14.15
CA THR A 355 3.73 15.31 -15.48
C THR A 355 3.41 13.84 -15.80
N VAL A 356 2.55 13.61 -16.80
CA VAL A 356 2.14 12.25 -17.19
C VAL A 356 3.34 11.46 -17.76
N GLU A 357 4.30 12.16 -18.35
CA GLU A 357 5.55 11.62 -18.89
C GLU A 357 6.46 11.11 -17.77
N VAL A 358 6.75 11.94 -16.76
CA VAL A 358 7.56 11.56 -15.57
C VAL A 358 6.91 10.39 -14.83
N LYS A 359 5.59 10.46 -14.60
CA LYS A 359 4.83 9.37 -13.98
C LYS A 359 4.87 8.08 -14.78
N LEU A 360 4.87 8.15 -16.11
CA LEU A 360 4.98 6.98 -16.99
C LEU A 360 6.39 6.38 -17.00
N GLU A 361 7.43 7.21 -16.91
CA GLU A 361 8.82 6.76 -16.77
C GLU A 361 9.00 5.96 -15.48
N ILE A 362 8.64 6.54 -14.33
CA ILE A 362 8.65 5.87 -13.01
C ILE A 362 7.82 4.58 -13.04
N ALA A 363 6.60 4.62 -13.60
CA ALA A 363 5.74 3.44 -13.70
C ALA A 363 6.33 2.32 -14.57
N THR A 364 7.11 2.68 -15.60
CA THR A 364 7.77 1.71 -16.46
C THR A 364 9.03 1.15 -15.80
N GLN A 365 9.78 1.99 -15.08
CA GLN A 365 11.03 1.63 -14.39
C GLN A 365 10.81 0.62 -13.25
N TYR A 366 9.76 0.79 -12.46
CA TYR A 366 9.43 -0.08 -11.30
C TYR A 366 8.21 -0.98 -11.54
N ASN A 367 7.76 -1.10 -12.79
CA ASN A 367 6.62 -1.93 -13.21
C ASN A 367 5.32 -1.69 -12.40
N LEU A 368 5.00 -0.42 -12.15
CA LEU A 368 3.79 0.02 -11.45
C LEU A 368 2.59 0.02 -12.44
N GLU A 369 1.94 -1.11 -12.58
CA GLU A 369 0.97 -1.35 -13.67
C GLU A 369 -0.25 -0.40 -13.63
N ASN A 370 -0.83 -0.15 -12.45
CA ASN A 370 -2.03 0.69 -12.35
C ASN A 370 -1.73 2.13 -12.76
N LEU A 371 -0.58 2.66 -12.36
CA LEU A 371 -0.08 3.95 -12.81
C LEU A 371 0.27 3.94 -14.30
N ARG A 372 0.89 2.88 -14.81
CA ARG A 372 1.24 2.73 -16.23
C ARG A 372 0.01 2.75 -17.13
N GLU A 373 -1.04 2.00 -16.78
CA GLU A 373 -2.34 2.03 -17.47
C GLU A 373 -3.02 3.41 -17.35
N LYS A 374 -2.98 4.03 -16.16
CA LYS A 374 -3.56 5.35 -15.92
C LYS A 374 -2.86 6.44 -16.74
N CYS A 375 -1.55 6.42 -16.87
CA CYS A 375 -0.80 7.35 -17.74
C CYS A 375 -1.08 7.08 -19.23
N ARG A 376 -1.07 5.80 -19.66
CA ARG A 376 -1.40 5.42 -21.05
C ARG A 376 -2.81 5.87 -21.47
N SER A 377 -3.81 5.75 -20.58
CA SER A 377 -5.18 6.20 -20.87
C SER A 377 -5.27 7.74 -20.99
N GLN A 378 -4.53 8.49 -20.18
CA GLN A 378 -4.46 9.96 -20.29
C GLN A 378 -3.78 10.40 -21.60
N ILE A 379 -2.64 9.81 -21.97
CA ILE A 379 -1.94 10.14 -23.22
C ILE A 379 -2.84 9.86 -24.43
N ARG A 380 -3.54 8.72 -24.46
CA ARG A 380 -4.50 8.39 -25.53
C ARG A 380 -5.62 9.44 -25.65
N ALA A 381 -6.15 9.93 -24.53
CA ALA A 381 -7.18 10.98 -24.52
C ALA A 381 -6.65 12.34 -25.02
N THR A 382 -5.38 12.68 -24.74
CA THR A 382 -4.75 13.93 -25.20
C THR A 382 -4.38 13.90 -26.69
N VAL A 383 -3.96 12.74 -27.22
CA VAL A 383 -3.62 12.55 -28.65
C VAL A 383 -4.88 12.48 -29.55
N VAL A 384 -6.04 12.13 -28.98
CA VAL A 384 -7.32 12.04 -29.69
C VAL A 384 -8.36 12.89 -28.94
N PRO A 385 -8.34 14.24 -29.07
CA PRO A 385 -8.83 14.86 -30.32
C PRO A 385 -8.23 16.23 -30.71
N LYS A 386 -7.84 16.40 -31.99
CA LYS A 386 -7.78 17.73 -32.65
C LYS A 386 -7.89 17.73 -34.17
N ASN A 387 -7.52 16.64 -34.86
CA ASN A 387 -7.44 16.59 -36.34
C ASN A 387 -8.61 15.86 -37.04
N ILE A 388 -9.79 15.73 -36.41
CA ILE A 388 -10.98 15.11 -37.03
C ILE A 388 -12.15 16.09 -37.21
N SER A 389 -12.07 17.31 -36.65
CA SER A 389 -13.13 18.33 -36.75
C SER A 389 -13.00 19.29 -37.94
N GLU A 390 -11.89 19.28 -38.70
CA GLU A 390 -11.65 20.24 -39.80
C GLU A 390 -11.73 19.64 -41.22
N SER A 391 -11.83 18.32 -41.39
CA SER A 391 -11.84 17.67 -42.71
C SER A 391 -13.23 17.27 -43.26
N MET A 392 -14.32 17.63 -42.57
CA MET A 392 -15.69 17.30 -42.98
C MET A 392 -16.59 18.52 -43.25
N ALA A 393 -16.02 19.73 -43.32
CA ALA A 393 -16.76 20.99 -43.42
C ALA A 393 -16.72 21.68 -44.80
N THR A 394 -16.76 20.92 -45.90
CA THR A 394 -17.17 21.42 -47.23
C THR A 394 -17.85 20.32 -48.05
N ASN A 395 -19.18 20.34 -48.13
CA ASN A 395 -20.01 20.10 -49.32
C ASN A 395 -21.50 19.95 -48.90
N GLU A 396 -22.22 21.08 -48.86
CA GLU A 396 -23.67 21.13 -49.17
C GLU A 396 -23.81 20.76 -50.67
N GLU A 397 -24.73 19.94 -51.17
CA GLU A 397 -26.21 19.97 -51.22
C GLU A 397 -26.71 18.55 -51.69
N VAL A 398 -27.99 18.11 -51.63
CA VAL A 398 -29.29 18.68 -51.23
C VAL A 398 -30.25 17.57 -50.72
N GLU A 399 -31.52 17.93 -50.49
CA GLU A 399 -32.75 17.17 -50.16
C GLU A 399 -33.04 15.87 -51.00
N GLN A 400 -33.98 14.97 -50.66
CA GLN A 400 -35.24 15.11 -49.87
C GLN A 400 -35.67 13.73 -49.30
N GLY A 401 -36.32 13.68 -48.13
CA GLY A 401 -36.48 12.43 -47.35
C GLY A 401 -37.84 11.70 -47.45
N VAL A 402 -37.85 10.42 -47.03
CA VAL A 402 -39.05 9.64 -46.65
C VAL A 402 -38.69 8.76 -45.43
N ARG A 403 -39.66 8.50 -44.55
CA ARG A 403 -39.52 7.73 -43.30
C ARG A 403 -40.46 6.50 -43.31
N ILE A 404 -40.10 5.48 -42.53
CA ILE A 404 -40.92 4.35 -42.01
C ILE A 404 -40.85 3.00 -42.77
N GLU A 405 -40.12 2.06 -42.14
CA GLU A 405 -40.37 0.62 -41.87
C GLU A 405 -41.18 -0.28 -42.85
N GLN A 406 -40.62 -1.44 -43.24
CA GLN A 406 -41.07 -2.78 -42.79
C GLN A 406 -40.17 -3.95 -43.31
N GLU A 407 -40.45 -5.18 -42.84
CA GLU A 407 -39.57 -6.36 -42.80
C GLU A 407 -39.67 -7.35 -44.02
N HIS A 408 -38.86 -8.43 -43.93
CA HIS A 408 -39.10 -9.83 -44.39
C HIS A 408 -38.41 -10.43 -45.65
N THR A 409 -37.42 -11.32 -45.37
CA THR A 409 -37.06 -12.63 -46.02
C THR A 409 -36.67 -12.68 -47.52
N VAL A 410 -35.77 -13.57 -47.98
CA VAL A 410 -35.83 -15.06 -47.98
C VAL A 410 -34.44 -15.72 -47.82
N MET A 411 -34.41 -16.90 -47.17
CA MET A 411 -33.23 -17.78 -47.00
C MET A 411 -33.00 -18.73 -48.19
N LEU A 412 -31.77 -19.25 -48.35
CA LEU A 412 -31.53 -20.71 -48.42
C LEU A 412 -30.03 -21.09 -48.26
N ASP A 413 -29.81 -22.28 -47.68
CA ASP A 413 -28.62 -23.14 -47.83
C ASP A 413 -27.33 -22.94 -46.98
N ASN A 414 -27.43 -22.62 -45.67
CA ASN A 414 -26.29 -22.74 -44.75
C ASN A 414 -26.55 -23.48 -43.41
N ASN A 415 -27.80 -23.81 -43.06
CA ASN A 415 -28.10 -24.47 -41.77
C ASN A 415 -27.76 -25.96 -41.72
N GLN A 416 -27.64 -26.64 -42.86
CA GLN A 416 -27.42 -28.10 -42.89
C GLN A 416 -25.95 -28.49 -42.63
N LEU A 417 -25.02 -27.58 -42.92
CA LEU A 417 -23.60 -27.75 -42.61
C LEU A 417 -23.34 -27.59 -41.10
N LEU A 418 -24.02 -26.64 -40.45
CA LEU A 418 -23.82 -26.31 -39.04
C LEU A 418 -24.24 -27.44 -38.10
N GLU A 419 -25.42 -28.05 -38.32
CA GLU A 419 -25.83 -29.24 -37.54
C GLU A 419 -24.87 -30.42 -37.71
N THR A 420 -24.33 -30.62 -38.92
CA THR A 420 -23.45 -31.76 -39.22
C THR A 420 -22.11 -31.62 -38.51
N VAL A 421 -21.55 -30.40 -38.47
CA VAL A 421 -20.33 -30.09 -37.71
C VAL A 421 -20.56 -30.18 -36.20
N GLN A 422 -21.69 -29.66 -35.68
CA GLN A 422 -22.02 -29.74 -34.26
C GLN A 422 -22.20 -31.19 -33.77
N LYS A 423 -22.82 -32.07 -34.56
CA LYS A 423 -22.95 -33.50 -34.24
C LYS A 423 -21.60 -34.23 -34.25
N ALA A 424 -20.69 -33.87 -35.18
CA ALA A 424 -19.34 -34.45 -35.22
C ALA A 424 -18.47 -34.02 -34.02
N VAL A 425 -18.51 -32.75 -33.62
CA VAL A 425 -17.78 -32.22 -32.46
C VAL A 425 -18.32 -32.81 -31.14
N ALA A 426 -19.65 -32.96 -31.02
CA ALA A 426 -20.27 -33.58 -29.84
C ALA A 426 -19.90 -35.06 -29.68
N ALA A 427 -19.73 -35.81 -30.78
CA ALA A 427 -19.29 -37.20 -30.73
C ALA A 427 -17.82 -37.35 -30.34
N GLY A 428 -16.92 -36.53 -30.91
CA GLY A 428 -15.48 -36.61 -30.62
C GLY A 428 -15.09 -36.24 -29.19
N ASN A 429 -15.81 -35.30 -28.56
CA ASN A 429 -15.53 -34.89 -27.18
C ASN A 429 -16.04 -35.88 -26.12
N ALA A 430 -17.01 -36.74 -26.45
CA ALA A 430 -17.56 -37.71 -25.50
C ALA A 430 -16.58 -38.87 -25.20
N ASP A 431 -15.93 -39.41 -26.24
CA ASP A 431 -14.97 -40.51 -26.07
C ASP A 431 -13.67 -40.05 -25.38
N LEU A 432 -13.18 -38.83 -25.68
CA LEU A 432 -11.98 -38.28 -25.03
C LEU A 432 -12.19 -37.98 -23.54
N SER A 433 -13.36 -37.47 -23.14
CA SER A 433 -13.69 -37.24 -21.72
C SER A 433 -13.64 -38.55 -20.94
N ALA A 434 -14.25 -39.61 -21.49
CA ALA A 434 -14.34 -40.91 -20.82
C ALA A 434 -12.98 -41.59 -20.59
N GLU A 435 -12.00 -41.41 -21.48
CA GLU A 435 -10.64 -41.93 -21.26
C GLU A 435 -9.83 -41.07 -20.26
N ILE A 436 -10.00 -39.74 -20.28
CA ILE A 436 -9.35 -38.83 -19.34
C ILE A 436 -9.87 -39.06 -17.91
N ASP A 437 -11.19 -39.17 -17.73
CA ASP A 437 -11.82 -39.43 -16.43
C ASP A 437 -11.37 -40.79 -15.86
N LYS A 438 -11.26 -41.81 -16.71
CA LYS A 438 -10.83 -43.16 -16.30
C LYS A 438 -9.34 -43.22 -15.90
N GLY A 439 -8.48 -42.50 -16.62
CA GLY A 439 -7.04 -42.40 -16.29
C GLY A 439 -6.79 -41.59 -15.02
N ASN A 440 -7.57 -40.54 -14.78
CA ASN A 440 -7.49 -39.73 -13.58
C ASN A 440 -8.05 -40.47 -12.35
N GLN A 441 -9.18 -41.18 -12.49
CA GLN A 441 -9.75 -41.98 -11.41
C GLN A 441 -8.78 -43.08 -10.93
N GLN A 442 -8.13 -43.82 -11.83
CA GLN A 442 -7.14 -44.83 -11.44
C GLN A 442 -5.96 -44.25 -10.63
N LYS A 443 -5.47 -43.06 -11.00
CA LYS A 443 -4.40 -42.37 -10.25
C LYS A 443 -4.91 -41.80 -8.92
N PHE A 444 -6.15 -41.35 -8.85
CA PHE A 444 -6.78 -40.89 -7.61
C PHE A 444 -6.97 -42.04 -6.62
N ASP A 445 -7.41 -43.20 -7.09
CA ASP A 445 -7.56 -44.42 -6.29
C ASP A 445 -6.20 -44.92 -5.77
N GLU A 446 -5.14 -44.87 -6.59
CA GLU A 446 -3.77 -45.23 -6.16
C GLU A 446 -3.21 -44.27 -5.09
N LEU A 447 -3.43 -42.96 -5.25
CA LEU A 447 -3.05 -41.96 -4.25
C LEU A 447 -3.84 -42.11 -2.94
N SER A 448 -5.15 -42.38 -3.04
CA SER A 448 -6.02 -42.67 -1.88
C SER A 448 -5.52 -43.91 -1.10
N HIS A 449 -5.11 -44.96 -1.81
CA HIS A 449 -4.61 -46.18 -1.17
C HIS A 449 -3.25 -45.98 -0.48
N ARG A 450 -2.40 -45.07 -1.00
CA ARG A 450 -1.15 -44.63 -0.33
C ARG A 450 -1.43 -43.73 0.87
N LEU A 451 -2.41 -42.83 0.79
CA LEU A 451 -2.83 -41.98 1.90
C LEU A 451 -3.30 -42.83 3.10
N GLN A 452 -4.20 -43.78 2.86
CA GLN A 452 -4.66 -44.72 3.90
C GLN A 452 -3.52 -45.56 4.51
N SER A 453 -2.49 -45.88 3.71
CA SER A 453 -1.31 -46.59 4.21
C SER A 453 -0.45 -45.71 5.14
N ILE A 454 -0.37 -44.40 4.86
CA ILE A 454 0.30 -43.42 5.73
C ILE A 454 -0.52 -43.17 7.00
N GLU A 455 -1.83 -43.01 6.90
CA GLU A 455 -2.74 -42.86 8.05
C GLU A 455 -2.70 -44.07 8.99
N ALA A 456 -2.66 -45.28 8.44
CA ALA A 456 -2.49 -46.52 9.22
C ALA A 456 -1.10 -46.60 9.90
N TYR A 457 -0.08 -45.92 9.36
CA TYR A 457 1.24 -45.80 9.97
C TYR A 457 1.27 -44.78 11.11
N ILE A 458 0.62 -43.62 10.92
CA ILE A 458 0.43 -42.59 11.95
C ILE A 458 -0.39 -43.15 13.13
N SER A 459 -1.42 -43.94 12.86
CA SER A 459 -2.23 -44.63 13.89
C SER A 459 -1.46 -45.72 14.68
N LYS A 460 -0.32 -46.19 14.16
CA LYS A 460 0.60 -47.07 14.91
C LYS A 460 1.59 -46.27 15.76
N LEU A 461 2.07 -45.12 15.26
CA LEU A 461 2.92 -44.19 16.02
C LEU A 461 2.20 -43.59 17.24
N SER A 462 0.92 -43.25 17.13
CA SER A 462 0.16 -42.77 18.29
C SER A 462 0.01 -43.85 19.38
N LYS A 463 -0.11 -45.12 18.98
CA LYS A 463 -0.28 -46.26 19.92
C LYS A 463 1.01 -46.75 20.57
N SER A 464 2.20 -46.38 20.08
CA SER A 464 3.45 -46.65 20.81
C SER A 464 3.72 -45.63 21.92
N ASN A 465 3.16 -44.42 21.83
CA ASN A 465 3.42 -43.35 22.80
C ASN A 465 2.53 -43.40 24.06
N GLU A 466 1.51 -44.28 24.12
CA GLU A 466 0.68 -44.48 25.33
C GLU A 466 1.25 -45.51 26.32
N ALA A 467 2.39 -46.14 26.02
CA ALA A 467 3.01 -47.16 26.89
C ALA A 467 3.95 -46.60 27.97
N GLU A 468 4.37 -45.33 27.88
CA GLU A 468 5.29 -44.69 28.83
C GLU A 468 4.68 -43.45 29.51
N ASN A 469 3.61 -43.62 30.30
CA ASN A 469 3.32 -42.74 31.45
C ASN A 469 2.26 -43.30 32.42
N THR A 470 2.63 -44.29 33.23
CA THR A 470 1.87 -44.66 34.44
C THR A 470 2.77 -44.86 35.65
N LYS A 471 2.89 -43.82 36.50
CA LYS A 471 3.09 -43.88 37.98
C LYS A 471 3.41 -42.52 38.60
N LYS A 472 2.40 -41.84 39.16
CA LYS A 472 2.32 -41.55 40.61
C LYS A 472 1.02 -40.86 41.02
N ASP A 473 0.47 -41.32 42.14
CA ASP A 473 -0.82 -40.90 42.67
C ASP A 473 -0.79 -39.64 43.56
N SER A 474 -1.93 -38.95 43.54
CA SER A 474 -2.61 -38.30 44.68
C SER A 474 -1.87 -37.24 45.53
N LYS A 475 -2.44 -36.03 45.57
CA LYS A 475 -3.41 -35.63 46.63
C LYS A 475 -4.13 -34.32 46.26
N LYS A 476 -5.43 -34.24 46.56
CA LYS A 476 -6.21 -32.99 46.59
C LYS A 476 -6.25 -32.46 48.03
N GLU A 477 -6.32 -31.14 48.20
CA GLU A 477 -7.46 -30.45 48.85
C GLU A 477 -7.39 -28.92 48.57
N PRO A 478 -8.50 -28.15 48.70
CA PRO A 478 -8.68 -26.86 48.03
C PRO A 478 -8.65 -25.63 48.97
N ILE A 479 -8.24 -24.45 48.47
CA ILE A 479 -8.42 -23.16 49.16
C ILE A 479 -8.77 -22.01 48.18
N ASP A 480 -10.01 -21.53 48.33
CA ASP A 480 -10.49 -20.13 48.34
C ASP A 480 -10.21 -19.16 47.16
N GLU A 481 -11.24 -18.97 46.32
CA GLU A 481 -11.41 -17.82 45.44
C GLU A 481 -11.92 -16.59 46.22
N SER A 482 -11.03 -15.85 46.90
CA SER A 482 -11.38 -14.49 47.36
C SER A 482 -10.19 -13.54 47.57
N LYS A 483 -9.81 -12.81 46.49
CA LYS A 483 -9.52 -11.35 46.51
C LYS A 483 -9.09 -10.82 45.12
N LEU A 484 -10.02 -10.12 44.47
CA LEU A 484 -9.70 -9.08 43.49
C LEU A 484 -8.89 -7.95 44.15
N THR A 485 -8.00 -7.30 43.39
CA THR A 485 -8.23 -5.92 42.89
C THR A 485 -7.11 -5.50 41.93
N ASN A 486 -7.37 -5.58 40.62
CA ASN A 486 -6.57 -4.88 39.60
C ASN A 486 -7.17 -3.48 39.37
N ASN A 487 -6.46 -2.44 39.78
CA ASN A 487 -7.00 -1.07 39.81
C ASN A 487 -6.70 -0.21 38.56
N ASN A 488 -6.26 -0.82 37.44
CA ASN A 488 -5.98 -0.10 36.18
C ASN A 488 -6.97 -0.40 35.04
N THR A 489 -7.87 -1.37 35.19
CA THR A 489 -8.76 -1.81 34.09
C THR A 489 -10.02 -0.94 33.93
N THR A 490 -10.41 -0.20 34.96
CA THR A 490 -11.71 0.51 35.02
C THR A 490 -11.84 1.70 34.08
N ASN A 491 -10.74 2.38 33.71
CA ASN A 491 -10.80 3.47 32.72
C ASN A 491 -10.65 2.99 31.27
N ALA A 492 -9.99 1.85 31.03
CA ALA A 492 -9.83 1.29 29.69
C ALA A 492 -11.14 0.65 29.18
N ALA A 493 -11.82 -0.13 30.04
CA ALA A 493 -13.08 -0.80 29.70
C ALA A 493 -14.25 0.15 29.39
N SER A 494 -14.14 1.44 29.73
CA SER A 494 -15.14 2.46 29.38
C SER A 494 -14.93 3.06 27.98
N LYS A 495 -13.75 2.92 27.36
CA LYS A 495 -13.45 3.45 26.02
C LYS A 495 -13.70 2.42 24.91
N THR A 496 -13.60 1.14 25.19
CA THR A 496 -13.78 0.02 24.23
C THR A 496 -15.21 -0.17 23.72
N VAL A 497 -16.18 0.57 24.26
CA VAL A 497 -17.62 0.33 24.01
C VAL A 497 -18.07 1.09 22.77
N LYS A 498 -18.19 0.38 21.63
CA LYS A 498 -18.78 0.91 20.39
C LYS A 498 -20.21 1.36 20.63
N SER A 499 -20.40 2.65 20.92
CA SER A 499 -21.69 3.21 21.29
C SER A 499 -21.92 4.57 20.64
N PHE A 500 -23.20 4.87 20.39
CA PHE A 500 -23.66 6.11 19.74
C PHE A 500 -25.12 6.38 20.09
N GLN A 501 -25.61 7.59 19.80
CA GLN A 501 -26.99 7.98 20.05
C GLN A 501 -27.64 8.60 18.82
N LEU A 502 -28.68 7.96 18.30
CA LEU A 502 -29.55 8.50 17.26
C LEU A 502 -30.55 9.46 17.89
N ASN A 503 -30.69 10.66 17.34
CA ASN A 503 -31.56 11.71 17.88
C ASN A 503 -32.47 12.30 16.80
N HIS A 504 -33.79 12.28 17.00
CA HIS A 504 -34.72 12.81 15.99
C HIS A 504 -35.97 13.46 16.57
N VAL A 505 -36.45 14.50 15.88
CA VAL A 505 -37.69 15.22 16.20
C VAL A 505 -38.66 15.01 15.05
N PHE A 506 -39.57 14.05 15.21
CA PHE A 506 -40.66 13.81 14.26
C PHE A 506 -41.65 14.97 14.32
N LYS A 507 -41.97 15.55 13.17
CA LYS A 507 -42.84 16.74 13.07
C LYS A 507 -44.30 16.37 12.84
N ASP A 508 -45.20 17.17 13.40
CA ASP A 508 -46.66 17.04 13.25
C ASP A 508 -47.23 15.64 13.52
N VAL A 509 -46.67 14.96 14.53
CA VAL A 509 -47.04 13.59 14.94
C VAL A 509 -48.50 13.51 15.40
N ALA A 510 -49.09 14.64 15.78
CA ALA A 510 -50.52 14.75 16.07
C ALA A 510 -51.40 14.31 14.88
N ASN A 511 -50.92 14.51 13.64
CA ASN A 511 -51.67 14.29 12.39
C ASN A 511 -51.20 13.06 11.59
N PHE A 512 -50.33 12.20 12.16
CA PHE A 512 -49.88 10.99 11.49
C PHE A 512 -51.03 10.06 11.09
N ASN A 513 -50.97 9.55 9.86
CA ASN A 513 -51.91 8.56 9.36
C ASN A 513 -51.70 7.22 10.08
N GLU A 514 -52.78 6.49 10.33
CA GLU A 514 -52.67 5.15 10.90
C GLU A 514 -52.05 4.18 9.88
N ASN A 515 -51.12 3.36 10.36
CA ASN A 515 -50.32 2.39 9.63
C ASN A 515 -49.33 2.98 8.60
N GLU A 516 -49.08 4.31 8.61
CA GLU A 516 -48.00 4.95 7.86
C GLU A 516 -46.70 5.09 8.69
N LYS A 517 -45.56 4.70 8.12
CA LYS A 517 -44.24 4.75 8.78
C LYS A 517 -43.50 6.04 8.42
N TYR A 518 -43.06 6.77 9.44
CA TYR A 518 -42.23 7.96 9.31
C TYR A 518 -40.81 7.64 9.80
N TYR A 519 -39.79 8.04 9.06
CA TYR A 519 -38.39 7.68 9.29
C TYR A 519 -37.54 8.91 9.64
N SER A 520 -36.50 8.72 10.44
CA SER A 520 -35.38 9.66 10.48
C SER A 520 -34.52 9.51 9.22
N GLU A 521 -33.60 10.45 9.03
CA GLU A 521 -32.47 10.26 8.14
C GLU A 521 -31.62 9.05 8.58
N TRP A 522 -30.78 8.56 7.66
CA TRP A 522 -29.76 7.56 7.96
C TRP A 522 -28.52 8.22 8.56
N GLU A 523 -28.01 7.62 9.64
CA GLU A 523 -26.71 7.93 10.23
C GLU A 523 -25.77 6.72 10.05
N GLU A 524 -24.50 6.95 9.74
CA GLU A 524 -23.50 5.89 9.55
C GLU A 524 -22.63 5.78 10.81
N HIS A 525 -22.71 4.64 11.50
CA HIS A 525 -21.94 4.33 12.72
C HIS A 525 -21.43 2.88 12.64
N TYR A 526 -20.12 2.67 12.84
CA TYR A 526 -19.46 1.34 12.91
C TYR A 526 -19.82 0.37 11.75
N ASN A 527 -19.50 0.75 10.51
CA ASN A 527 -19.85 0.05 9.25
C ASN A 527 -21.36 -0.19 8.97
N VAL A 528 -22.25 0.53 9.64
CA VAL A 528 -23.69 0.26 9.55
C VAL A 528 -24.49 1.54 9.42
N LYS A 529 -25.50 1.50 8.55
CA LYS A 529 -26.53 2.55 8.46
C LYS A 529 -27.61 2.29 9.48
N TRP A 530 -27.85 3.29 10.31
CA TRP A 530 -28.85 3.27 11.36
C TRP A 530 -29.89 4.35 11.11
N ARG A 531 -31.16 4.04 11.39
CA ARG A 531 -32.22 5.05 11.44
C ARG A 531 -33.35 4.62 12.35
N MET A 532 -34.10 5.59 12.82
CA MET A 532 -35.32 5.38 13.59
C MET A 532 -36.56 5.42 12.69
N SER A 533 -37.63 4.74 13.09
CA SER A 533 -38.96 4.99 12.56
C SER A 533 -40.02 4.98 13.65
N VAL A 534 -41.02 5.84 13.50
CA VAL A 534 -42.25 5.82 14.30
C VAL A 534 -43.48 5.59 13.42
N LEU A 535 -44.51 5.00 14.01
CA LEU A 535 -45.74 4.58 13.35
C LEU A 535 -46.90 4.68 14.35
N HIS A 536 -48.05 5.17 13.90
CA HIS A 536 -49.32 4.98 14.62
C HIS A 536 -49.96 3.67 14.17
N SER A 537 -50.30 2.75 15.08
CA SER A 537 -51.03 1.54 14.73
C SER A 537 -51.75 0.95 15.94
N ASN A 538 -53.03 0.59 15.79
CA ASN A 538 -53.83 -0.05 16.84
C ASN A 538 -53.84 0.75 18.16
N ASP A 539 -54.09 2.06 18.09
CA ASP A 539 -54.06 3.02 19.21
C ASP A 539 -52.71 3.12 19.96
N HIS A 540 -51.61 2.68 19.36
CA HIS A 540 -50.27 2.75 19.96
C HIS A 540 -49.25 3.44 19.05
N LEU A 541 -48.30 4.12 19.67
CA LEU A 541 -47.01 4.46 19.07
C LEU A 541 -46.16 3.18 18.99
N LEU A 542 -45.70 2.89 17.78
CA LEU A 542 -44.72 1.85 17.48
C LEU A 542 -43.40 2.55 17.12
N PHE A 543 -42.29 2.17 17.76
CA PHE A 543 -40.96 2.79 17.63
C PHE A 543 -39.94 1.70 17.32
N LEU A 544 -39.20 1.86 16.20
CA LEU A 544 -38.21 0.91 15.69
C LEU A 544 -36.86 1.60 15.43
N VAL A 545 -35.77 0.84 15.60
CA VAL A 545 -34.42 1.14 15.11
C VAL A 545 -34.07 0.12 14.02
N TYR A 546 -33.69 0.63 12.85
CA TYR A 546 -33.22 -0.13 11.69
C TYR A 546 -31.70 -0.19 11.67
N CYS A 547 -31.19 -1.31 11.20
CA CYS A 547 -29.78 -1.63 11.01
C CYS A 547 -29.60 -2.14 9.58
N ASP A 548 -28.81 -1.45 8.77
CA ASP A 548 -28.50 -1.82 7.40
C ASP A 548 -26.97 -1.79 7.19
N PRO A 549 -26.28 -2.93 7.36
CA PRO A 549 -24.82 -2.97 7.27
C PRO A 549 -24.33 -2.65 5.86
N ILE A 550 -23.16 -2.02 5.77
CA ILE A 550 -22.53 -1.66 4.51
C ILE A 550 -21.62 -2.81 4.06
N ALA A 551 -21.90 -3.36 2.87
CA ALA A 551 -21.17 -4.47 2.26
C ALA A 551 -20.89 -5.70 3.19
N PRO A 552 -21.88 -6.21 3.95
CA PRO A 552 -21.67 -7.37 4.81
C PRO A 552 -21.43 -8.65 3.99
N SER A 553 -20.74 -9.61 4.59
CA SER A 553 -20.70 -10.99 4.10
C SER A 553 -22.08 -11.67 4.16
N ASP A 554 -22.22 -12.82 3.49
CA ASP A 554 -23.45 -13.63 3.49
C ASP A 554 -23.96 -14.02 4.89
N LYS A 555 -23.06 -14.05 5.89
CA LYS A 555 -23.35 -14.37 7.29
C LYS A 555 -22.81 -13.28 8.20
N TRP A 556 -23.64 -12.30 8.48
CA TRP A 556 -23.34 -11.23 9.43
C TRP A 556 -24.30 -11.24 10.62
N SER A 557 -23.83 -10.75 11.76
CA SER A 557 -24.69 -10.38 12.89
C SER A 557 -24.11 -9.23 13.69
N ILE A 558 -24.97 -8.53 14.42
CA ILE A 558 -24.58 -7.46 15.35
C ILE A 558 -25.35 -7.65 16.65
N GLN A 559 -24.64 -7.96 17.73
CA GLN A 559 -25.21 -7.96 19.06
C GLN A 559 -25.22 -6.53 19.59
N THR A 560 -26.39 -6.09 20.08
CA THR A 560 -26.62 -4.74 20.58
C THR A 560 -27.36 -4.73 21.90
N GLU A 561 -27.01 -3.78 22.75
CA GLU A 561 -27.86 -3.29 23.85
C GLU A 561 -28.50 -1.98 23.36
N LEU A 562 -29.84 -1.92 23.34
CA LEU A 562 -30.60 -0.79 22.79
C LEU A 562 -31.39 -0.09 23.90
N GLU A 563 -31.22 1.22 24.04
CA GLU A 563 -32.09 2.07 24.85
C GLU A 563 -32.98 2.94 23.95
N PHE A 564 -34.28 2.69 23.98
CA PHE A 564 -35.28 3.49 23.28
C PHE A 564 -35.90 4.52 24.23
N LYS A 565 -35.80 5.81 23.90
CA LYS A 565 -36.24 6.91 24.74
C LYS A 565 -37.18 7.85 23.99
N VAL A 566 -38.25 8.27 24.66
CA VAL A 566 -39.22 9.26 24.16
C VAL A 566 -39.32 10.39 25.18
N VAL A 567 -39.06 11.62 24.74
CA VAL A 567 -39.01 12.82 25.59
C VAL A 567 -40.25 13.68 25.36
N GLY A 568 -40.95 13.99 26.44
CA GLY A 568 -42.17 14.78 26.45
C GLY A 568 -42.05 16.11 27.18
N GLY A 569 -43.14 16.88 27.13
CA GLY A 569 -43.29 18.11 27.88
C GLY A 569 -43.14 17.90 29.40
N ASN A 570 -42.72 18.94 30.11
CA ASN A 570 -42.56 18.94 31.58
C ASN A 570 -41.63 17.84 32.13
N ARG A 571 -40.55 17.51 31.41
CA ARG A 571 -39.56 16.46 31.79
C ARG A 571 -40.13 15.04 31.91
N LYS A 572 -41.28 14.74 31.29
CA LYS A 572 -41.73 13.35 31.15
C LYS A 572 -40.81 12.62 30.17
N VAL A 573 -40.33 11.45 30.56
CA VAL A 573 -39.49 10.59 29.71
C VAL A 573 -39.98 9.15 29.87
N ILE A 574 -40.09 8.42 28.76
CA ILE A 574 -40.23 6.96 28.75
C ILE A 574 -38.93 6.39 28.23
N ILE A 575 -38.39 5.38 28.92
CA ILE A 575 -37.21 4.64 28.51
C ILE A 575 -37.58 3.15 28.47
N ARG A 576 -37.12 2.42 27.46
CA ARG A 576 -37.19 0.95 27.38
C ARG A 576 -35.86 0.42 26.85
N THR A 577 -35.22 -0.46 27.59
CA THR A 577 -33.99 -1.16 27.17
C THR A 577 -34.29 -2.56 26.63
N TRP A 578 -33.45 -3.06 25.72
CA TRP A 578 -33.52 -4.43 25.19
C TRP A 578 -32.22 -4.87 24.52
N ASP A 579 -31.86 -6.14 24.68
CA ASP A 579 -30.70 -6.74 23.98
C ASP A 579 -31.16 -7.44 22.69
N PHE A 580 -30.58 -7.07 21.55
CA PHE A 580 -31.00 -7.57 20.25
C PHE A 580 -29.83 -7.96 19.34
N CYS A 581 -29.99 -9.07 18.63
CA CYS A 581 -29.08 -9.54 17.60
C CYS A 581 -29.65 -9.22 16.21
N TYR A 582 -29.08 -8.22 15.53
CA TYR A 582 -29.36 -7.96 14.12
C TYR A 582 -28.69 -9.00 13.22
N GLY A 583 -29.29 -9.27 12.07
CA GLY A 583 -28.81 -10.26 11.10
C GLY A 583 -29.91 -10.62 10.10
N THR A 584 -30.60 -11.74 10.33
CA THR A 584 -31.83 -12.09 9.57
C THR A 584 -32.92 -11.02 9.70
N HIS A 585 -32.95 -10.30 10.81
CA HIS A 585 -33.85 -9.18 11.07
C HIS A 585 -33.06 -7.87 11.05
N ARG A 586 -33.43 -6.95 10.14
CA ARG A 586 -32.79 -5.62 9.96
C ARG A 586 -33.45 -4.49 10.75
N TYR A 587 -34.36 -4.80 11.66
CA TYR A 587 -34.98 -3.82 12.55
C TYR A 587 -35.46 -4.47 13.85
N PHE A 588 -35.41 -3.70 14.94
CA PHE A 588 -35.98 -4.07 16.23
C PHE A 588 -36.73 -2.89 16.85
N GLY A 589 -37.64 -3.18 17.78
CA GLY A 589 -38.29 -2.16 18.60
C GLY A 589 -39.67 -2.61 19.08
N PHE A 590 -40.37 -1.70 19.74
CA PHE A 590 -41.59 -2.03 20.48
C PHE A 590 -42.85 -1.73 19.68
N LYS A 591 -43.64 -2.77 19.42
CA LYS A 591 -44.95 -2.64 18.72
C LYS A 591 -45.99 -1.83 19.49
N LYS A 592 -45.83 -1.74 20.81
CA LYS A 592 -46.67 -0.98 21.74
C LYS A 592 -45.76 -0.18 22.66
N PHE A 593 -45.04 0.79 22.10
CA PHE A 593 -44.09 1.61 22.87
C PHE A 593 -44.83 2.50 23.87
N GLN A 594 -45.88 3.19 23.43
CA GLN A 594 -46.72 4.06 24.25
C GLN A 594 -48.15 4.13 23.69
N ASP A 595 -49.16 4.25 24.55
CA ASP A 595 -50.55 4.54 24.16
C ASP A 595 -50.65 5.87 23.39
N TRP A 596 -51.39 5.90 22.28
CA TRP A 596 -51.42 7.05 21.36
C TRP A 596 -52.08 8.30 21.95
N LYS A 597 -53.08 8.12 22.81
CA LYS A 597 -53.80 9.23 23.48
C LYS A 597 -52.94 9.87 24.56
N GLU A 598 -52.25 9.06 25.35
CA GLU A 598 -51.27 9.51 26.34
C GLU A 598 -50.02 10.11 25.67
N MET A 599 -49.58 9.55 24.54
CA MET A 599 -48.53 10.14 23.68
C MET A 599 -48.91 11.57 23.27
N LYS A 600 -50.08 11.75 22.65
CA LYS A 600 -50.59 13.07 22.22
C LYS A 600 -50.70 14.08 23.37
N LYS A 601 -51.09 13.61 24.56
CA LYS A 601 -51.37 14.47 25.72
C LYS A 601 -50.11 14.90 26.49
N PHE A 602 -49.08 14.07 26.50
CA PHE A 602 -47.94 14.23 27.42
C PHE A 602 -46.56 14.24 26.76
N TYR A 603 -46.44 13.72 25.54
CA TYR A 603 -45.15 13.54 24.86
C TYR A 603 -44.97 14.41 23.63
N LEU A 604 -46.04 15.02 23.10
CA LEU A 604 -45.91 16.03 22.06
C LEU A 604 -45.58 17.42 22.63
N VAL A 605 -44.62 18.09 22.01
CA VAL A 605 -44.26 19.49 22.24
C VAL A 605 -44.44 20.23 20.92
N ASP A 606 -45.36 21.20 20.89
CA ASP A 606 -45.78 21.93 19.69
C ASP A 606 -46.14 21.01 18.50
N GLY A 607 -46.78 19.87 18.80
CA GLY A 607 -47.18 18.84 17.82
C GLY A 607 -46.08 17.86 17.43
N ASN A 608 -44.84 18.07 17.87
CA ASN A 608 -43.67 17.28 17.50
C ASN A 608 -43.32 16.25 18.60
N LEU A 609 -42.71 15.13 18.21
CA LEU A 609 -42.25 14.07 19.12
C LEU A 609 -40.73 13.96 19.06
N THR A 610 -40.07 14.18 20.19
CA THR A 610 -38.62 13.93 20.33
C THR A 610 -38.38 12.50 20.76
N VAL A 611 -37.58 11.78 19.98
CA VAL A 611 -37.15 10.41 20.29
C VAL A 611 -35.63 10.30 20.20
N GLU A 612 -35.07 9.44 21.04
CA GLU A 612 -33.66 9.13 21.11
C GLU A 612 -33.52 7.60 21.12
N ALA A 613 -32.49 7.08 20.46
CA ALA A 613 -32.11 5.68 20.57
C ALA A 613 -30.60 5.58 20.83
N SER A 614 -30.24 5.17 22.04
CA SER A 614 -28.85 4.87 22.40
C SER A 614 -28.57 3.42 21.98
N VAL A 615 -27.50 3.21 21.22
CA VAL A 615 -27.10 1.90 20.70
C VAL A 615 -25.70 1.60 21.21
N THR A 616 -25.54 0.46 21.86
CA THR A 616 -24.25 -0.11 22.24
C THR A 616 -24.06 -1.40 21.46
N ILE A 617 -23.05 -1.48 20.61
CA ILE A 617 -22.63 -2.68 19.89
C ILE A 617 -21.66 -3.45 20.79
N THR A 618 -21.98 -4.71 21.10
CA THR A 618 -21.17 -5.57 21.97
C THR A 618 -20.39 -6.63 21.20
N GLU A 619 -20.89 -7.06 20.05
CA GLU A 619 -20.22 -8.03 19.16
C GLU A 619 -20.65 -7.84 17.71
N THR A 620 -19.72 -8.00 16.77
CA THR A 620 -19.96 -7.98 15.33
C THR A 620 -19.35 -9.22 14.68
N THR A 621 -20.05 -9.80 13.69
CA THR A 621 -19.49 -10.83 12.81
C THR A 621 -19.84 -10.53 11.36
N GLY A 622 -18.93 -10.86 10.44
CA GLY A 622 -19.18 -10.78 9.00
C GLY A 622 -19.31 -9.37 8.44
N LEU A 623 -18.84 -8.34 9.17
CA LEU A 623 -18.81 -6.93 8.76
C LEU A 623 -17.42 -6.43 8.35
N GLY A 624 -16.37 -7.24 8.49
CA GLY A 624 -15.04 -6.90 8.02
C GLY A 624 -14.97 -6.74 6.49
N LYS A 625 -14.21 -5.76 6.04
CA LYS A 625 -13.76 -5.61 4.64
C LYS A 625 -12.58 -6.54 4.32
N GLU A 626 -12.18 -6.55 3.05
CA GLU A 626 -10.99 -7.27 2.58
C GLU A 626 -9.73 -6.89 3.37
N LYS A 627 -8.92 -7.90 3.68
CA LYS A 627 -7.68 -7.80 4.46
C LYS A 627 -6.49 -7.74 3.51
N LEU A 628 -5.75 -6.63 3.58
CA LEU A 628 -4.58 -6.31 2.77
C LEU A 628 -3.34 -7.11 3.21
N ARG A 629 -3.27 -7.50 4.50
CA ARG A 629 -2.13 -8.21 5.09
C ARG A 629 -2.54 -9.47 5.84
N LYS A 630 -1.62 -10.42 5.96
CA LYS A 630 -1.79 -11.60 6.83
C LYS A 630 -1.04 -11.41 8.14
N PHE A 631 -1.68 -11.86 9.21
CA PHE A 631 -1.09 -12.02 10.56
C PHE A 631 -1.40 -13.42 11.12
N ASP A 632 -1.75 -14.37 10.26
CA ASP A 632 -2.05 -15.76 10.63
C ASP A 632 -0.77 -16.60 10.78
N GLU A 633 -0.91 -17.90 11.05
CA GLU A 633 0.18 -18.85 11.28
C GLU A 633 1.19 -18.93 10.12
N SER A 634 0.82 -18.51 8.90
CA SER A 634 1.78 -18.39 7.78
C SER A 634 2.91 -17.37 8.02
N GLN A 635 2.77 -16.48 9.01
CA GLN A 635 3.77 -15.48 9.38
C GLN A 635 4.63 -15.90 10.59
N GLN A 636 4.49 -17.15 11.08
CA GLN A 636 5.19 -17.62 12.29
C GLN A 636 6.73 -17.53 12.17
N ASP A 637 7.29 -17.70 10.97
CA ASP A 637 8.75 -17.69 10.76
C ASP A 637 9.40 -16.29 10.79
N ILE A 638 8.57 -15.24 10.86
CA ILE A 638 8.94 -13.82 10.93
C ILE A 638 8.27 -13.11 12.12
N SER A 639 7.86 -13.89 13.14
CA SER A 639 7.16 -13.42 14.34
C SER A 639 7.79 -13.98 15.61
N ASP A 640 7.81 -13.17 16.67
CA ASP A 640 8.34 -13.51 18.00
C ASP A 640 7.30 -13.32 19.12
N CYS A 641 6.06 -12.98 18.75
CA CYS A 641 4.91 -12.87 19.64
C CYS A 641 3.62 -13.32 18.95
N ILE A 642 2.72 -13.91 19.74
CA ILE A 642 1.33 -14.16 19.36
C ILE A 642 0.43 -13.30 20.25
N LEU A 643 -0.33 -12.39 19.65
CA LEU A 643 -1.42 -11.68 20.33
C LEU A 643 -2.74 -12.41 20.04
N VAL A 644 -3.55 -12.65 21.06
CA VAL A 644 -4.83 -13.36 20.93
C VAL A 644 -5.96 -12.40 21.26
N VAL A 645 -6.79 -12.10 20.26
CA VAL A 645 -8.01 -11.27 20.41
C VAL A 645 -9.20 -12.20 20.25
N ARG A 646 -9.97 -12.39 21.33
CA ARG A 646 -11.02 -13.42 21.43
C ARG A 646 -10.47 -14.81 21.09
N ASP A 647 -10.83 -15.35 19.93
CA ASP A 647 -10.41 -16.65 19.38
C ASP A 647 -9.36 -16.53 18.26
N THR A 648 -9.05 -15.31 17.81
CA THR A 648 -8.17 -15.04 16.67
C THR A 648 -6.73 -14.80 17.13
N LYS A 649 -5.76 -15.48 16.51
CA LYS A 649 -4.32 -15.34 16.77
C LYS A 649 -3.64 -14.44 15.74
N PHE A 650 -2.83 -13.51 16.21
CA PHE A 650 -2.05 -12.55 15.42
C PHE A 650 -0.56 -12.76 15.69
N TYR A 651 0.16 -13.22 14.67
CA TYR A 651 1.61 -13.44 14.67
C TYR A 651 2.29 -12.11 14.28
N VAL A 652 3.11 -11.57 15.20
CA VAL A 652 3.65 -10.20 15.12
C VAL A 652 5.06 -10.10 15.73
N SER A 653 5.76 -8.99 15.47
CA SER A 653 7.05 -8.66 16.11
C SER A 653 6.90 -7.80 17.38
N LYS A 654 7.46 -8.24 18.52
CA LYS A 654 7.50 -7.51 19.81
C LYS A 654 8.21 -6.18 19.66
N THR A 655 9.44 -6.23 19.17
CA THR A 655 10.34 -5.07 18.97
C THR A 655 9.66 -4.00 18.12
N PHE A 656 8.97 -4.41 17.06
CA PHE A 656 8.22 -3.50 16.21
C PHE A 656 7.03 -2.83 16.91
N LEU A 657 6.14 -3.62 17.54
CA LEU A 657 4.96 -3.07 18.22
C LEU A 657 5.36 -2.14 19.36
N ALA A 658 6.43 -2.45 20.09
CA ALA A 658 7.01 -1.57 21.09
C ALA A 658 7.62 -0.27 20.50
N SER A 659 8.10 -0.29 19.25
CA SER A 659 8.52 0.94 18.55
C SER A 659 7.35 1.79 18.05
N GLN A 660 6.15 1.19 17.87
CA GLN A 660 4.96 1.89 17.37
C GLN A 660 4.01 2.36 18.48
N SER A 661 4.14 1.84 19.70
CA SER A 661 3.18 2.03 20.80
C SER A 661 3.87 1.96 22.16
N SER A 662 3.68 2.99 22.99
CA SER A 662 4.22 3.01 24.36
C SER A 662 3.54 1.97 25.25
N VAL A 663 2.27 1.66 25.01
CA VAL A 663 1.50 0.63 25.71
C VAL A 663 2.01 -0.77 25.36
N PHE A 664 2.27 -1.08 24.08
CA PHE A 664 2.90 -2.35 23.72
C PHE A 664 4.34 -2.45 24.23
N LYS A 665 5.10 -1.35 24.25
CA LYS A 665 6.43 -1.31 24.88
C LYS A 665 6.35 -1.68 26.36
N ALA A 666 5.41 -1.09 27.10
CA ALA A 666 5.19 -1.42 28.50
C ALA A 666 4.70 -2.87 28.69
N LEU A 667 3.78 -3.36 27.86
CA LEU A 667 3.23 -4.72 27.94
C LEU A 667 4.27 -5.81 27.65
N LEU A 668 5.09 -5.61 26.61
CA LEU A 668 5.99 -6.62 26.05
C LEU A 668 7.40 -6.61 26.65
N PHE A 669 7.86 -5.47 27.17
CA PHE A 669 9.20 -5.28 27.74
C PHE A 669 9.20 -4.71 29.17
N GLY A 670 8.04 -4.39 29.74
CA GLY A 670 7.91 -3.96 31.13
C GLY A 670 7.82 -5.12 32.13
N ASN A 671 7.71 -4.75 33.40
CA ASN A 671 7.68 -5.69 34.54
C ASN A 671 6.29 -6.33 34.76
N PHE A 672 5.64 -6.76 33.67
CA PHE A 672 4.35 -7.47 33.68
C PHE A 672 4.57 -8.95 33.35
N ARG A 673 3.60 -9.82 33.65
CA ARG A 673 3.73 -11.26 33.39
C ARG A 673 3.75 -11.55 31.89
N GLU A 674 3.07 -10.71 31.13
CA GLU A 674 2.88 -10.74 29.68
C GLU A 674 4.21 -10.61 28.92
N SER A 675 5.22 -9.93 29.47
CA SER A 675 6.54 -9.83 28.83
C SER A 675 7.26 -11.18 28.73
N GLU A 676 7.07 -12.06 29.73
CA GLU A 676 7.60 -13.43 29.77
C GLU A 676 6.80 -14.42 28.90
N GLN A 677 5.65 -14.00 28.33
CA GLN A 677 4.79 -14.88 27.54
C GLN A 677 5.12 -14.84 26.04
N SER A 678 4.91 -15.98 25.37
CA SER A 678 4.93 -16.09 23.90
C SER A 678 3.55 -15.84 23.28
N GLU A 679 2.48 -16.04 24.06
CA GLU A 679 1.08 -15.86 23.68
C GLU A 679 0.36 -15.01 24.72
N ILE A 680 -0.19 -13.87 24.31
CA ILE A 680 -0.74 -12.83 25.18
C ILE A 680 -2.19 -12.53 24.77
N THR A 681 -3.14 -12.66 25.68
CA THR A 681 -4.56 -12.40 25.40
C THR A 681 -4.92 -10.94 25.62
N LEU A 682 -5.49 -10.31 24.60
CA LEU A 682 -6.02 -8.94 24.63
C LEU A 682 -7.56 -9.01 24.72
N ASN A 683 -8.12 -8.31 25.70
CA ASN A 683 -9.55 -8.35 26.02
C ASN A 683 -10.25 -7.05 25.63
N GLY A 684 -11.55 -7.14 25.30
CA GLY A 684 -12.38 -5.96 25.02
C GLY A 684 -12.17 -5.33 23.63
N ILE A 685 -11.60 -6.08 22.68
CA ILE A 685 -11.30 -5.62 21.32
C ILE A 685 -11.97 -6.57 20.32
N ASP A 686 -12.39 -6.05 19.16
CA ASP A 686 -12.85 -6.87 18.04
C ASP A 686 -11.67 -7.36 17.17
N PRO A 687 -11.63 -8.65 16.77
CA PRO A 687 -10.56 -9.16 15.92
C PRO A 687 -10.42 -8.43 14.58
N ASP A 688 -11.50 -7.95 13.96
CA ASP A 688 -11.40 -7.25 12.68
C ASP A 688 -10.86 -5.82 12.87
N ASP A 689 -11.30 -5.09 13.89
CA ASP A 689 -10.74 -3.78 14.25
C ASP A 689 -9.23 -3.86 14.53
N PHE A 690 -8.82 -4.86 15.31
CA PHE A 690 -7.41 -5.09 15.64
C PHE A 690 -6.58 -5.45 14.40
N HIS A 691 -7.18 -6.17 13.46
CA HIS A 691 -6.55 -6.47 12.18
C HIS A 691 -6.27 -5.19 11.38
N TYR A 692 -7.25 -4.30 11.20
CA TYR A 692 -7.04 -3.03 10.48
C TYR A 692 -6.06 -2.12 11.20
N PHE A 693 -6.09 -2.08 12.53
CA PHE A 693 -5.11 -1.34 13.32
C PHE A 693 -3.68 -1.86 13.08
N LEU A 694 -3.46 -3.18 13.05
CA LEU A 694 -2.17 -3.76 12.70
C LEU A 694 -1.79 -3.44 11.24
N GLU A 695 -2.71 -3.53 10.27
CA GLU A 695 -2.44 -3.16 8.88
C GLU A 695 -1.90 -1.73 8.76
N VAL A 696 -2.53 -0.77 9.46
CA VAL A 696 -2.09 0.63 9.51
C VAL A 696 -0.69 0.76 10.12
N LEU A 697 -0.40 0.06 11.23
CA LEU A 697 0.95 0.08 11.81
C LEU A 697 2.00 -0.49 10.85
N TYR A 698 1.68 -1.57 10.13
CA TYR A 698 2.55 -2.19 9.14
C TYR A 698 2.57 -1.46 7.78
N GLY A 699 1.98 -0.25 7.70
CA GLY A 699 2.12 0.70 6.58
C GLY A 699 1.08 0.56 5.47
N GLU A 700 0.13 -0.36 5.58
CA GLU A 700 -0.94 -0.53 4.60
C GLU A 700 -1.93 0.66 4.63
N SER A 701 -2.46 1.03 3.45
CA SER A 701 -3.49 2.07 3.30
C SER A 701 -4.89 1.57 3.71
N ALA A 702 -5.00 1.04 4.94
CA ALA A 702 -6.15 0.30 5.45
C ALA A 702 -7.27 1.16 6.06
N ILE A 703 -7.20 2.49 6.04
CA ILE A 703 -8.21 3.39 6.63
C ILE A 703 -9.24 3.86 5.60
N ASP A 704 -10.52 3.83 5.97
CA ASP A 704 -11.63 4.42 5.22
C ASP A 704 -12.69 5.08 6.14
N ASP A 705 -13.75 5.65 5.56
CA ASP A 705 -14.87 6.28 6.29
C ASP A 705 -15.64 5.32 7.20
N ILE A 706 -15.43 4.01 7.03
CA ILE A 706 -16.10 2.93 7.76
C ILE A 706 -15.32 2.57 9.02
N ASN A 707 -14.00 2.35 8.93
CA ASN A 707 -13.19 1.81 10.02
C ASN A 707 -12.32 2.84 10.76
N VAL A 708 -12.24 4.09 10.29
CA VAL A 708 -11.34 5.11 10.88
C VAL A 708 -11.60 5.39 12.36
N GLU A 709 -12.85 5.25 12.82
CA GLU A 709 -13.22 5.45 14.23
C GLU A 709 -12.74 4.30 15.11
N ASP A 710 -12.83 3.06 14.63
CA ASP A 710 -12.33 1.87 15.33
C ASP A 710 -10.79 1.86 15.38
N VAL A 711 -10.12 2.27 14.29
CA VAL A 711 -8.66 2.44 14.27
C VAL A 711 -8.23 3.61 15.17
N ALA A 712 -8.96 4.72 15.21
CA ALA A 712 -8.67 5.85 16.09
C ALA A 712 -8.84 5.49 17.57
N LEU A 713 -9.87 4.70 17.91
CA LEU A 713 -10.07 4.14 19.25
C LEU A 713 -8.87 3.28 19.67
N LEU A 714 -8.41 2.36 18.82
CA LEU A 714 -7.25 1.52 19.12
C LEU A 714 -5.94 2.33 19.16
N ALA A 715 -5.82 3.38 18.34
CA ALA A 715 -4.66 4.26 18.35
C ALA A 715 -4.53 5.08 19.64
N ASP A 716 -5.63 5.62 20.18
CA ASP A 716 -5.68 6.27 21.50
C ASP A 716 -5.48 5.26 22.64
N MET A 717 -6.09 4.08 22.55
CA MET A 717 -5.99 3.02 23.58
C MET A 717 -4.58 2.47 23.73
N TYR A 718 -3.85 2.32 22.63
CA TYR A 718 -2.48 1.79 22.62
C TYR A 718 -1.39 2.88 22.56
N ASP A 719 -1.74 4.17 22.57
CA ASP A 719 -0.79 5.28 22.39
C ASP A 719 0.11 5.07 21.16
N ALA A 720 -0.53 4.87 20.00
CA ALA A 720 0.09 4.48 18.75
C ALA A 720 0.10 5.65 17.75
N GLN A 721 1.06 6.57 17.94
CA GLN A 721 1.06 7.88 17.27
C GLN A 721 1.07 7.83 15.73
N THR A 722 1.64 6.79 15.12
CA THR A 722 1.60 6.57 13.66
C THR A 722 0.17 6.30 13.17
N ALA A 723 -0.60 5.47 13.89
CA ALA A 723 -2.01 5.24 13.58
C ALA A 723 -2.85 6.50 13.83
N VAL A 724 -2.57 7.27 14.90
CA VAL A 724 -3.20 8.58 15.15
C VAL A 724 -3.01 9.51 13.94
N ARG A 725 -1.76 9.70 13.47
CA ARG A 725 -1.47 10.50 12.27
C ARG A 725 -2.24 10.03 11.04
N LYS A 726 -2.30 8.72 10.80
CA LYS A 726 -3.03 8.15 9.66
C LYS A 726 -4.53 8.37 9.72
N CYS A 727 -5.15 8.25 10.90
CA CYS A 727 -6.55 8.62 11.09
C CYS A 727 -6.77 10.11 10.80
N GLU A 728 -5.89 10.99 11.29
CA GLU A 728 -5.96 12.44 11.04
C GLU A 728 -5.81 12.79 9.56
N GLU A 729 -4.80 12.25 8.87
CA GLU A 729 -4.57 12.43 7.43
C GLU A 729 -5.78 11.96 6.61
N PHE A 730 -6.29 10.75 6.88
CA PHE A 730 -7.47 10.24 6.20
C PHE A 730 -8.70 11.14 6.43
N LEU A 731 -8.95 11.55 7.67
CA LEU A 731 -10.09 12.40 8.02
C LEU A 731 -9.98 13.80 7.41
N GLN A 732 -8.78 14.36 7.26
CA GLN A 732 -8.59 15.66 6.61
C GLN A 732 -8.74 15.59 5.08
N GLU A 733 -8.14 14.59 4.43
CA GLU A 733 -7.93 14.59 2.97
C GLU A 733 -8.93 13.74 2.19
N LYS A 734 -9.32 12.58 2.74
CA LYS A 734 -9.94 11.48 1.97
C LYS A 734 -11.35 11.13 2.44
N SER A 735 -11.65 11.39 3.72
CA SER A 735 -12.95 11.15 4.34
C SER A 735 -14.06 12.05 3.81
N LYS A 736 -15.23 11.44 3.55
CA LYS A 736 -16.47 12.12 3.14
C LYS A 736 -17.34 12.60 4.32
N LYS A 737 -16.98 12.27 5.56
CA LYS A 737 -17.68 12.73 6.77
C LYS A 737 -17.72 14.27 6.83
N THR A 738 -18.73 14.84 7.49
CA THR A 738 -18.85 16.29 7.64
C THR A 738 -17.80 16.85 8.61
N VAL A 739 -17.62 18.17 8.65
CA VAL A 739 -16.66 18.80 9.57
C VAL A 739 -17.08 18.63 11.03
N GLU A 740 -18.39 18.55 11.27
CA GLU A 740 -19.01 18.27 12.58
C GLU A 740 -18.66 16.86 13.05
N MET A 741 -18.93 15.84 12.24
CA MET A 741 -18.55 14.44 12.53
C MET A 741 -17.03 14.30 12.76
N LYS A 742 -16.21 14.96 11.92
CA LYS A 742 -14.75 14.96 12.09
C LYS A 742 -14.31 15.62 13.40
N MET A 743 -15.01 16.67 13.86
CA MET A 743 -14.75 17.30 15.16
C MET A 743 -15.16 16.41 16.34
N GLU A 744 -16.27 15.67 16.22
CA GLU A 744 -16.73 14.71 17.22
C GLU A 744 -15.70 13.58 17.40
N ILE A 745 -15.31 12.92 16.30
CA ILE A 745 -14.25 11.89 16.26
C ILE A 745 -12.94 12.44 16.85
N ALA A 746 -12.52 13.65 16.44
CA ALA A 746 -11.30 14.27 16.95
C ALA A 746 -11.34 14.56 18.46
N THR A 747 -12.52 14.90 18.99
CA THR A 747 -12.71 15.16 20.42
C THR A 747 -12.75 13.86 21.22
N GLN A 748 -13.37 12.81 20.68
CA GLN A 748 -13.53 11.50 21.32
C GLN A 748 -12.20 10.74 21.43
N TYR A 749 -11.39 10.76 20.38
CA TYR A 749 -10.11 10.02 20.29
C TYR A 749 -8.87 10.91 20.37
N ASN A 750 -9.01 12.14 20.88
CA ASN A 750 -7.91 13.08 21.15
C ASN A 750 -7.01 13.40 19.92
N LEU A 751 -7.61 13.48 18.73
CA LEU A 751 -6.92 13.78 17.46
C LEU A 751 -6.73 15.30 17.31
N GLU A 752 -5.75 15.87 18.02
CA GLU A 752 -5.64 17.33 18.17
C GLU A 752 -5.31 18.07 16.86
N ASN A 753 -4.58 17.47 15.90
CA ASN A 753 -4.33 18.13 14.61
C ASN A 753 -5.62 18.20 13.77
N LEU A 754 -6.41 17.12 13.76
CA LEU A 754 -7.72 17.12 13.10
C LEU A 754 -8.69 18.13 13.75
N LYS A 755 -8.63 18.25 15.08
CA LYS A 755 -9.44 19.22 15.85
C LYS A 755 -9.09 20.67 15.51
N GLU A 756 -7.80 21.00 15.41
CA GLU A 756 -7.35 22.32 14.92
C GLU A 756 -7.72 22.55 13.45
N TRP A 757 -7.59 21.52 12.61
CA TRP A 757 -8.06 21.58 11.22
C TRP A 757 -9.57 21.89 11.14
N CYS A 758 -10.42 21.18 11.88
CA CYS A 758 -11.86 21.44 11.91
C CYS A 758 -12.20 22.85 12.42
N LYS A 759 -11.51 23.35 13.46
CA LYS A 759 -11.65 24.75 13.93
C LYS A 759 -11.36 25.76 12.81
N SER A 760 -10.32 25.50 12.00
CA SER A 760 -9.96 26.36 10.86
C SER A 760 -11.02 26.37 9.74
N GLN A 761 -11.64 25.22 9.46
CA GLN A 761 -12.72 25.11 8.46
C GLN A 761 -13.99 25.84 8.92
N ILE A 762 -14.42 25.64 10.17
CA ILE A 762 -15.58 26.34 10.76
C ILE A 762 -15.37 27.85 10.75
N THR A 763 -14.17 28.31 11.14
CA THR A 763 -13.82 29.75 11.14
C THR A 763 -13.89 30.33 9.73
N THR A 764 -13.40 29.58 8.73
CA THR A 764 -13.44 29.98 7.31
C THR A 764 -14.87 30.08 6.78
N ALA A 765 -15.73 29.10 7.10
CA ALA A 765 -17.15 29.13 6.74
C ALA A 765 -17.86 30.37 7.32
N VAL A 766 -17.70 30.65 8.61
CA VAL A 766 -18.29 31.82 9.29
C VAL A 766 -17.79 33.14 8.69
N VAL A 767 -16.53 33.23 8.28
CA VAL A 767 -15.99 34.42 7.59
C VAL A 767 -16.58 34.58 6.19
N LEU A 768 -16.76 33.49 5.44
CA LEU A 768 -17.38 33.51 4.11
C LEU A 768 -18.87 33.87 4.17
N GLU A 769 -19.61 33.38 5.16
CA GLU A 769 -21.00 33.79 5.38
C GLU A 769 -21.10 35.27 5.75
N LYS A 770 -20.29 35.76 6.68
CA LYS A 770 -20.22 37.20 7.01
C LYS A 770 -19.92 38.05 5.76
N ARG A 771 -19.00 37.60 4.88
CA ARG A 771 -18.70 38.26 3.59
C ARG A 771 -19.88 38.24 2.62
N LYS A 772 -20.61 37.12 2.50
CA LYS A 772 -21.85 37.02 1.69
C LYS A 772 -22.95 37.95 2.21
N VAL A 773 -23.15 38.00 3.53
CA VAL A 773 -24.12 38.89 4.20
C VAL A 773 -23.75 40.36 3.99
N THR A 774 -22.48 40.75 4.04
CA THR A 774 -22.05 42.15 3.78
C THR A 774 -22.22 42.63 2.33
N LYS A 775 -22.61 41.78 1.37
CA LYS A 775 -22.91 42.18 -0.02
C LYS A 775 -24.40 42.45 -0.29
N LYS A 776 -25.27 42.40 0.72
CA LYS A 776 -26.63 42.97 0.66
C LYS A 776 -26.86 43.90 1.86
N ASN A 777 -27.77 44.87 1.67
CA ASN A 777 -27.99 46.02 2.55
C ASN A 777 -28.15 45.63 4.04
N PRO A 778 -27.66 46.44 5.00
CA PRO A 778 -27.56 46.02 6.39
C PRO A 778 -28.90 46.17 7.13
N LEU A 779 -29.38 45.10 7.77
CA LEU A 779 -30.25 45.22 8.95
C LEU A 779 -30.34 43.91 9.77
N ARG A 780 -29.62 43.91 10.91
CA ARG A 780 -29.84 43.18 12.18
C ARG A 780 -29.84 41.63 12.26
N LYS A 781 -28.97 41.20 13.19
CA LYS A 781 -29.18 40.18 14.26
C LYS A 781 -29.46 38.72 13.85
N LEU A 782 -28.49 37.85 14.12
CA LEU A 782 -28.48 37.05 15.36
C LEU A 782 -27.05 36.59 15.71
N LEU A 783 -26.74 36.55 17.01
CA LEU A 783 -25.62 35.84 17.65
C LEU A 783 -26.18 35.39 19.02
N CYS A 784 -25.70 34.24 19.52
CA CYS A 784 -26.25 33.38 20.59
C CYS A 784 -27.25 32.32 20.07
N PHE A 785 -26.77 31.13 19.73
CA PHE A 785 -26.37 30.10 20.71
C PHE A 785 -25.15 29.33 20.18
#